data_AF-A0A1S4D1E7-F1
#
_entry.id   AF-A0A1S4D1E7-F1
#
_cell.length_a   1.000
_cell.length_b   1.000
_cell.length_c   1.000
_cell.angle_alpha   90.00
_cell.angle_beta   90.00
_cell.angle_gamma   90.00
#
_symmetry.space_group_name_H-M   'P 1'
#
loop_
_entity.id
_entity.type
_entity.pdbx_description
1 polymer ?
#
loop_
_entity_poly.entity_id
_entity_poly.type
_entity_poly.pdbx_seq_one_letter_code
_entity_poly.pdbx_strand_id
1 'polypeptide(L)'
;MDQLQESATFPSITMDMKVLVDMLLVKLYTVVDIARTLKMHSQLKKLELFVRGTESDDHFDHQVAEMLKPAFYEAEHVIEEYEICSLQNQLLSNSTSAKVCAFFFSRSNPLAYRIRMCLVMRKLIKILDKISRNRVFFKRMAYGGFPSPHRARGLMHTRAYVHDSGVVGRDFDRDIVVETLLKSGNEAALFVFPVVGFGGIGKTTLAKLVYNDPRIVSHFQLRVWVRVSRVFQVQKLLEQIVNSVREDLCENDDMNELQTLIRETLYEKKYLIVLDDVWNEDPVKWDELKKLLMVGACGSKILVTTRNEAVASIMGMVPAYCLKGLSSEDCLTLFLSKAFEEGQEVLYPNLVGIASDIVQKCEGNPLLLMLVGSSLHMETKEWKWHEVKNMWNLNQNDNISPALIISYERLPSNLKVCLAYCSILPKNCVIEIDKLIQLWVAEGLVSKSNESEDLEHIGIQYFQELLSRSFFQEVEEYRSVFTSLCRLHDLVHDLALSAAGVEFCTVASHTQSISDEVRHVVFSDYDLTGKELPASLLNNQTLRTISFSVDGVGPMSTMFVENCIARFAQLRVLDISDSCFDELPRSVGELKYLRYLDISSNGSIRELPDSINKLLSLQTLRVSHCAQFEGLPKDIGNLISLRHVHITTKQSSFPDKAIGCLSSLRSLYFYSCTNLVSLSEGLQYLTSLRTLAIIGCPRLTFFPSAMKHLTALENLLIVDCKELTLLEWQDIEGLRMIRSLVIGGLPGLESKDVQCLGNIKMLVLAGLPQLVTLPRWLEGSSATLQYLRVERCPNFAALPKWLENLTTLEKLEISKCGKLSSLPEGMSCLTNLKVLRIDN
;
A
#
# COMPACT_ATOMS: atom_id res chain seq x y z
N MET A 1 -32.93 -13.11 -12.50
CA MET A 1 -32.33 -14.37 -12.97
C MET A 1 -31.63 -14.09 -14.28
N ASP A 2 -30.35 -13.78 -14.18
CA ASP A 2 -29.29 -14.18 -15.10
C ASP A 2 -28.05 -14.12 -14.22
N GLN A 3 -27.62 -15.28 -13.74
CA GLN A 3 -26.37 -15.43 -13.01
C GLN A 3 -25.25 -15.16 -14.01
N LEU A 4 -24.50 -14.08 -13.83
CA LEU A 4 -23.16 -14.00 -14.40
C LEU A 4 -22.35 -15.11 -13.73
N GLN A 5 -22.30 -16.26 -14.41
CA GLN A 5 -21.26 -17.26 -14.24
C GLN A 5 -19.93 -16.55 -14.52
N GLU A 6 -19.25 -16.07 -13.49
CA GLU A 6 -17.83 -15.78 -13.57
C GLU A 6 -17.08 -17.11 -13.68
N SER A 7 -17.01 -17.64 -14.91
CA SER A 7 -15.96 -18.59 -15.27
C SER A 7 -14.63 -17.89 -15.03
N ALA A 8 -13.83 -18.42 -14.10
CA ALA A 8 -12.53 -17.92 -13.66
C ALA A 8 -11.44 -18.01 -14.75
N THR A 9 -11.66 -17.32 -15.86
CA THR A 9 -10.70 -16.95 -16.89
C THR A 9 -11.24 -15.70 -17.56
N PHE A 10 -10.86 -14.52 -17.06
CA PHE A 10 -11.04 -13.29 -17.84
C PHE A 10 -10.26 -13.47 -19.16
N PRO A 11 -10.83 -13.15 -20.34
CA PRO A 11 -10.05 -13.09 -21.55
C PRO A 11 -8.89 -12.12 -21.32
N SER A 12 -7.68 -12.67 -21.23
CA SER A 12 -6.44 -11.92 -21.12
C SER A 12 -6.38 -10.93 -22.28
N ILE A 13 -6.26 -9.62 -21.98
CA ILE A 13 -5.80 -8.68 -23.00
C ILE A 13 -4.45 -9.21 -23.49
N THR A 14 -4.11 -8.99 -24.75
CA THR A 14 -2.76 -9.11 -25.32
C THR A 14 -1.62 -8.49 -24.47
N MET A 15 -1.94 -7.81 -23.36
CA MET A 15 -1.07 -7.25 -22.32
C MET A 15 -0.36 -8.29 -21.44
N ASP A 16 -0.97 -9.41 -21.07
CA ASP A 16 -0.33 -10.45 -20.22
C ASP A 16 1.07 -10.82 -20.72
N MET A 17 1.18 -11.05 -22.03
CA MET A 17 2.42 -11.40 -22.70
C MET A 17 3.45 -10.26 -22.70
N LYS A 18 3.01 -8.99 -22.74
CA LYS A 18 3.89 -7.83 -22.70
C LYS A 18 4.40 -7.56 -21.29
N VAL A 19 3.55 -7.76 -20.28
CA VAL A 19 3.93 -7.72 -18.87
C VAL A 19 4.91 -8.84 -18.55
N LEU A 20 4.71 -10.03 -19.10
CA LEU A 20 5.67 -11.10 -19.03
C LEU A 20 7.01 -10.67 -19.65
N VAL A 21 7.04 -10.08 -20.84
CA VAL A 21 8.28 -9.56 -21.44
C VAL A 21 8.96 -8.53 -20.53
N ASP A 22 8.21 -7.58 -19.99
CA ASP A 22 8.71 -6.57 -19.05
C ASP A 22 9.30 -7.21 -17.78
N MET A 23 8.63 -8.21 -17.21
CA MET A 23 9.14 -9.02 -16.10
C MET A 23 10.44 -9.73 -16.47
N LEU A 24 10.49 -10.36 -17.64
CA LEU A 24 11.66 -11.08 -18.13
C LEU A 24 12.84 -10.13 -18.40
N LEU A 25 12.58 -8.91 -18.87
CA LEU A 25 13.60 -7.88 -19.06
C LEU A 25 14.20 -7.44 -17.72
N VAL A 26 13.38 -7.12 -16.72
CA VAL A 26 13.86 -6.79 -15.36
C VAL A 26 14.77 -7.90 -14.82
N LYS A 27 14.37 -9.17 -15.01
CA LYS A 27 15.17 -10.34 -14.62
C LYS A 27 16.46 -10.50 -15.43
N LEU A 28 16.44 -10.15 -16.71
CA LEU A 28 17.61 -10.18 -17.56
C LEU A 28 18.69 -9.21 -17.06
N TYR A 29 18.32 -8.00 -16.61
CA TYR A 29 19.27 -7.05 -16.03
C TYR A 29 19.98 -7.63 -14.81
N THR A 30 19.24 -8.27 -13.90
CA THR A 30 19.81 -8.93 -12.71
C THR A 30 20.76 -10.06 -13.09
N VAL A 31 20.41 -10.87 -14.10
CA VAL A 31 21.31 -11.90 -14.64
C VAL A 31 22.61 -11.30 -15.15
N VAL A 32 22.54 -10.20 -15.90
CA VAL A 32 23.72 -9.52 -16.46
C VAL A 32 24.59 -8.92 -15.35
N ASP A 33 24.00 -8.34 -14.31
CA ASP A 33 24.74 -7.79 -13.19
C ASP A 33 25.50 -8.87 -12.41
N ILE A 34 24.85 -10.00 -12.12
CA ILE A 34 25.50 -11.14 -11.44
C ILE A 34 26.59 -11.75 -12.32
N ALA A 35 26.36 -11.84 -13.63
CA ALA A 35 27.36 -12.28 -14.60
C ALA A 35 28.61 -11.38 -14.58
N ARG A 36 28.42 -10.06 -14.44
CA ARG A 36 29.49 -9.08 -14.25
C ARG A 36 30.27 -9.36 -12.98
N THR A 37 29.58 -9.54 -11.86
CA THR A 37 30.18 -9.86 -10.55
C THR A 37 30.98 -11.17 -10.61
N LEU A 38 30.46 -12.18 -11.32
CA LEU A 38 31.13 -13.46 -11.53
C LEU A 38 32.25 -13.42 -12.58
N LYS A 39 32.55 -12.27 -13.21
CA LYS A 39 33.58 -12.06 -14.24
C LYS A 39 33.41 -12.94 -15.48
N MET A 40 32.16 -13.18 -15.91
CA MET A 40 31.82 -14.07 -17.04
C MET A 40 31.91 -13.38 -18.42
N HIS A 41 33.08 -12.80 -18.74
CA HIS A 41 33.25 -11.82 -19.82
C HIS A 41 32.90 -12.28 -21.25
N SER A 42 33.06 -13.55 -21.61
CA SER A 42 32.87 -14.02 -22.99
C SER A 42 31.40 -14.20 -23.42
N GLN A 43 30.50 -14.48 -22.46
CA GLN A 43 29.05 -14.66 -22.72
C GLN A 43 28.27 -13.35 -22.45
N LEU A 44 28.74 -12.53 -21.51
CA LEU A 44 28.13 -11.27 -21.08
C LEU A 44 27.89 -10.27 -22.22
N LYS A 45 28.88 -10.10 -23.13
CA LYS A 45 28.85 -9.05 -24.16
C LYS A 45 27.67 -9.19 -25.14
N LYS A 46 27.25 -10.42 -25.44
CA LYS A 46 26.08 -10.67 -26.32
C LYS A 46 24.75 -10.36 -25.60
N LEU A 47 24.65 -10.72 -24.33
CA LEU A 47 23.47 -10.43 -23.50
C LEU A 47 23.34 -8.92 -23.25
N GLU A 48 24.44 -8.22 -22.97
CA GLU A 48 24.45 -6.75 -22.80
C GLU A 48 24.05 -6.01 -24.09
N LEU A 49 24.49 -6.49 -25.26
CA LEU A 49 24.07 -5.93 -26.55
C LEU A 49 22.58 -6.16 -26.82
N PHE A 50 22.04 -7.31 -26.41
CA PHE A 50 20.62 -7.60 -26.52
C PHE A 50 19.81 -6.68 -25.61
N VAL A 51 20.16 -6.58 -24.32
CA VAL A 51 19.52 -5.67 -23.35
C VAL A 51 19.51 -4.21 -23.84
N ARG A 52 20.63 -3.73 -24.38
CA ARG A 52 20.69 -2.36 -24.94
C ARG A 52 19.86 -2.18 -26.21
N GLY A 53 19.66 -3.24 -26.99
CA GLY A 53 18.80 -3.21 -28.16
C GLY A 53 17.31 -3.23 -27.82
N THR A 54 16.94 -3.86 -26.71
CA THR A 54 15.55 -3.90 -26.22
C THR A 54 15.09 -2.58 -25.60
N GLU A 55 16.01 -1.74 -25.13
CA GLU A 55 15.72 -0.36 -24.70
C GLU A 55 15.30 0.55 -25.87
N SER A 56 15.49 0.11 -27.12
CA SER A 56 15.26 0.91 -28.33
C SER A 56 14.10 0.46 -29.23
N ASP A 57 13.53 -0.74 -29.02
CA ASP A 57 12.43 -1.30 -29.82
C ASP A 57 11.34 -1.90 -28.93
N ASP A 58 10.14 -1.31 -28.98
CA ASP A 58 9.02 -1.55 -28.06
C ASP A 58 8.16 -2.78 -28.41
N HIS A 59 8.66 -3.70 -29.24
CA HIS A 59 7.89 -4.84 -29.74
C HIS A 59 8.70 -6.15 -29.80
N PHE A 60 8.67 -6.89 -28.70
CA PHE A 60 8.86 -8.34 -28.76
C PHE A 60 7.59 -9.00 -29.30
N ASP A 61 7.75 -9.83 -30.32
CA ASP A 61 6.65 -10.67 -30.78
C ASP A 61 6.37 -11.78 -29.77
N HIS A 62 5.09 -12.12 -29.61
CA HIS A 62 4.54 -13.13 -28.71
C HIS A 62 5.35 -14.44 -28.70
N GLN A 63 5.74 -14.92 -29.88
CA GLN A 63 6.49 -16.17 -30.03
C GLN A 63 7.90 -16.13 -29.39
N VAL A 64 8.49 -14.94 -29.27
CA VAL A 64 9.82 -14.75 -28.70
C VAL A 64 9.77 -14.74 -27.17
N ALA A 65 8.75 -14.13 -26.58
CA ALA A 65 8.55 -14.10 -25.13
C ALA A 65 8.39 -15.51 -24.55
N GLU A 66 7.51 -16.31 -25.15
CA GLU A 66 7.27 -17.71 -24.80
C GLU A 66 8.53 -18.58 -24.91
N MET A 67 9.36 -18.34 -25.93
CA MET A 67 10.63 -19.05 -26.10
C MET A 67 11.67 -18.70 -25.02
N LEU A 68 11.63 -17.48 -24.48
CA LEU A 68 12.59 -16.98 -23.51
C LEU A 68 12.18 -17.27 -22.06
N LYS A 69 10.86 -17.31 -21.78
CA LYS A 69 10.26 -17.50 -20.45
C LYS A 69 10.92 -18.65 -19.64
N PRO A 70 11.05 -19.89 -20.16
CA PRO A 70 11.64 -20.99 -19.38
C PRO A 70 13.12 -20.77 -19.03
N ALA A 71 13.89 -20.15 -19.93
CA ALA A 71 15.32 -19.93 -19.73
C ALA A 71 15.60 -18.84 -18.69
N PHE A 72 14.73 -17.84 -18.61
CA PHE A 72 14.82 -16.81 -17.58
C PHE A 72 14.44 -17.33 -16.20
N TYR A 73 13.41 -18.18 -16.11
CA TYR A 73 13.06 -18.82 -14.84
C TYR A 73 14.15 -19.77 -14.33
N GLU A 74 14.84 -20.46 -15.24
CA GLU A 74 16.02 -21.23 -14.89
C GLU A 74 17.17 -20.33 -14.40
N ALA A 75 17.38 -19.17 -15.04
CA ALA A 75 18.40 -18.21 -14.63
C ALA A 75 18.12 -17.62 -13.25
N GLU A 76 16.87 -17.23 -13.01
CA GLU A 76 16.38 -16.74 -11.72
C GLU A 76 16.64 -17.75 -10.60
N HIS A 77 16.28 -19.02 -10.82
CA HIS A 77 16.54 -20.06 -9.84
C HIS A 77 18.04 -20.23 -9.51
N VAL A 78 18.92 -20.21 -10.51
CA VAL A 78 20.37 -20.33 -10.29
C VAL A 78 20.94 -19.10 -9.56
N ILE A 79 20.41 -17.92 -9.84
CA ILE A 79 20.76 -16.67 -9.13
C ILE A 79 20.40 -16.79 -7.65
N GLU A 80 19.17 -17.21 -7.36
CA GLU A 80 18.70 -17.33 -5.98
C GLU A 80 19.49 -18.38 -5.18
N GLU A 81 19.79 -19.54 -5.78
CA GLU A 81 20.65 -20.54 -5.13
C GLU A 81 22.03 -19.95 -4.79
N TYR A 82 22.59 -19.13 -5.68
CA TYR A 82 23.87 -18.46 -5.46
C TYR A 82 23.79 -17.41 -4.34
N GLU A 83 22.74 -16.59 -4.33
CA GLU A 83 22.50 -15.60 -3.27
C GLU A 83 22.38 -16.27 -1.89
N ILE A 84 21.56 -17.32 -1.78
CA ILE A 84 21.40 -18.10 -0.54
C ILE A 84 22.74 -18.69 -0.10
N CYS A 85 23.51 -19.28 -1.02
CA CYS A 85 24.84 -19.79 -0.71
C CYS A 85 25.79 -18.69 -0.22
N SER A 86 25.74 -17.50 -0.83
CA SER A 86 26.53 -16.35 -0.40
C SER A 86 26.18 -15.95 1.04
N LEU A 87 24.89 -15.89 1.37
CA LEU A 87 24.40 -15.60 2.72
C LEU A 87 24.83 -16.67 3.73
N GLN A 88 24.76 -17.96 3.37
CA GLN A 88 25.27 -19.05 4.21
C GLN A 88 26.76 -18.88 4.54
N ASN A 89 27.56 -18.47 3.55
CA ASN A 89 29.00 -18.24 3.74
C ASN A 89 29.30 -17.04 4.65
N GLN A 90 28.40 -16.04 4.72
CA GLN A 90 28.56 -14.90 5.63
C GLN A 90 28.35 -15.28 7.10
N LEU A 91 27.50 -16.28 7.38
CA LEU A 91 27.24 -16.78 8.74
C LEU A 91 28.32 -17.75 9.26
N LEU A 92 29.04 -18.44 8.37
CA LEU A 92 30.11 -19.37 8.76
C LEU A 92 31.33 -18.59 9.27
N SER A 93 31.75 -18.89 10.51
CA SER A 93 32.85 -18.21 11.22
C SER A 93 34.18 -18.16 10.45
N ASN A 94 35.07 -17.23 10.83
CA ASN A 94 36.40 -17.01 10.24
C ASN A 94 37.38 -18.21 10.31
N SER A 95 36.96 -19.39 10.76
CA SER A 95 37.81 -20.57 10.75
C SER A 95 38.06 -21.06 9.32
N THR A 96 39.34 -21.22 8.97
CA THR A 96 39.81 -21.69 7.67
C THR A 96 39.26 -23.08 7.33
N SER A 97 39.00 -23.94 8.32
CA SER A 97 38.48 -25.29 8.11
C SER A 97 36.99 -25.32 7.72
N ALA A 98 36.14 -24.47 8.30
CA ALA A 98 34.72 -24.37 7.93
C ALA A 98 34.55 -23.80 6.51
N LYS A 99 35.35 -22.79 6.15
CA LYS A 99 35.39 -22.22 4.79
C LYS A 99 35.87 -23.24 3.75
N VAL A 100 36.86 -24.07 4.08
CA VAL A 100 37.36 -25.15 3.21
C VAL A 100 36.32 -26.28 3.07
N CYS A 101 35.66 -26.71 4.16
CA CYS A 101 34.60 -27.72 4.07
C CYS A 101 33.39 -27.25 3.26
N ALA A 102 32.99 -25.98 3.39
CA ALA A 102 31.93 -25.38 2.56
C ALA A 102 32.31 -25.33 1.06
N PHE A 103 33.60 -25.08 0.76
CA PHE A 103 34.15 -25.03 -0.60
C PHE A 103 34.19 -26.39 -1.31
N PHE A 104 34.50 -27.47 -0.58
CA PHE A 104 34.77 -28.79 -1.17
C PHE A 104 33.63 -29.82 -1.04
N PHE A 105 32.77 -29.72 -0.02
CA PHE A 105 31.83 -30.79 0.33
C PHE A 105 30.34 -30.40 0.33
N SER A 106 29.99 -29.14 0.06
CA SER A 106 28.59 -28.76 -0.14
C SER A 106 28.17 -28.88 -1.62
N ARG A 107 26.89 -29.12 -1.89
CA ARG A 107 26.29 -28.94 -3.24
C ARG A 107 26.41 -27.49 -3.75
N SER A 108 26.98 -26.59 -2.94
CA SER A 108 27.12 -25.15 -3.11
C SER A 108 28.57 -24.73 -3.44
N ASN A 109 29.28 -25.51 -4.26
CA ASN A 109 30.63 -25.17 -4.72
C ASN A 109 30.59 -23.94 -5.66
N PRO A 110 31.34 -22.85 -5.39
CA PRO A 110 31.37 -21.65 -6.25
C PRO A 110 31.72 -21.94 -7.72
N LEU A 111 32.53 -22.96 -7.99
CA LEU A 111 32.83 -23.43 -9.35
C LEU A 111 31.62 -24.12 -9.99
N ALA A 112 30.88 -24.93 -9.24
CA ALA A 112 29.66 -25.57 -9.73
C ALA A 112 28.59 -24.53 -10.10
N TYR A 113 28.43 -23.46 -9.29
CA TYR A 113 27.54 -22.33 -9.62
C TYR A 113 27.99 -21.60 -10.88
N ARG A 114 29.27 -21.24 -10.99
CA ARG A 114 29.82 -20.64 -12.21
C ARG A 114 29.56 -21.50 -13.44
N ILE A 115 29.70 -22.81 -13.32
CA ILE A 115 29.44 -23.75 -14.43
C ILE A 115 27.94 -23.77 -14.78
N ARG A 116 27.04 -23.89 -13.80
CA ARG A 116 25.58 -23.85 -14.02
C ARG A 116 25.16 -22.53 -14.65
N MET A 117 25.62 -21.40 -14.11
CA MET A 117 25.34 -20.08 -14.66
C MET A 117 25.89 -19.93 -16.09
N CYS A 118 27.08 -20.47 -16.38
CA CYS A 118 27.61 -20.53 -17.76
C CYS A 118 26.68 -21.33 -18.69
N LEU A 119 26.12 -22.45 -18.22
CA LEU A 119 25.21 -23.27 -19.02
C LEU A 119 23.91 -22.53 -19.30
N VAL A 120 23.32 -21.87 -18.30
CA VAL A 120 22.10 -21.07 -18.47
C VAL A 120 22.34 -19.92 -19.44
N MET A 121 23.44 -19.17 -19.29
CA MET A 121 23.78 -18.11 -20.24
C MET A 121 23.96 -18.62 -21.66
N ARG A 122 24.63 -19.78 -21.83
CA ARG A 122 24.76 -20.40 -23.15
C ARG A 122 23.40 -20.81 -23.72
N LYS A 123 22.47 -21.26 -22.90
CA LYS A 123 21.10 -21.60 -23.31
C LYS A 123 20.35 -20.34 -23.75
N LEU A 124 20.38 -19.27 -22.95
CA LEU A 124 19.83 -17.96 -23.31
C LEU A 124 20.42 -17.44 -24.62
N ILE A 125 21.74 -17.42 -24.76
CA ILE A 125 22.42 -16.98 -25.99
C ILE A 125 22.06 -17.85 -27.19
N LYS A 126 21.88 -19.17 -27.02
CA LYS A 126 21.40 -20.05 -28.10
C LYS A 126 19.96 -19.73 -28.52
N ILE A 127 19.08 -19.42 -27.57
CA ILE A 127 17.70 -19.00 -27.86
C ILE A 127 17.72 -17.67 -28.60
N LEU A 128 18.50 -16.70 -28.13
CA LEU A 128 18.72 -15.40 -28.78
C LEU A 128 19.30 -15.54 -30.19
N ASP A 129 20.30 -16.41 -30.37
CA ASP A 129 20.90 -16.71 -31.68
C ASP A 129 19.91 -17.44 -32.62
N LYS A 130 18.89 -18.14 -32.08
CA LYS A 130 17.81 -18.77 -32.87
C LYS A 130 16.77 -17.73 -33.29
N ILE A 131 16.45 -16.78 -32.40
CA ILE A 131 15.56 -15.65 -32.69
C ILE A 131 16.17 -14.74 -33.76
N SER A 132 17.45 -14.41 -33.64
CA SER A 132 18.17 -13.55 -34.60
C SER A 132 18.33 -14.17 -35.99
N ARG A 133 18.38 -15.51 -36.08
CA ARG A 133 18.42 -16.24 -37.35
C ARG A 133 17.07 -16.30 -38.08
N ASN A 134 15.97 -16.18 -37.35
CA ASN A 134 14.60 -16.25 -37.89
C ASN A 134 14.02 -14.88 -38.31
N ARG A 135 14.69 -13.76 -38.04
CA ARG A 135 14.21 -12.43 -38.41
C ARG A 135 15.29 -11.58 -39.06
N VAL A 136 14.92 -10.86 -40.12
CA VAL A 136 15.68 -9.76 -40.75
C VAL A 136 15.68 -8.50 -39.83
N PHE A 137 15.70 -8.67 -38.52
CA PHE A 137 15.52 -7.57 -37.54
C PHE A 137 16.79 -6.71 -37.37
N PHE A 138 17.96 -7.20 -37.78
CA PHE A 138 19.26 -6.57 -37.47
C PHE A 138 19.76 -5.52 -38.49
N LYS A 139 18.89 -4.89 -39.29
CA LYS A 139 19.34 -3.92 -40.32
C LYS A 139 19.02 -2.44 -40.08
N ARG A 140 18.60 -2.06 -38.86
CA ARG A 140 18.36 -0.65 -38.50
C ARG A 140 18.98 -0.29 -37.14
N MET A 141 20.29 -0.45 -37.00
CA MET A 141 21.05 0.18 -35.92
C MET A 141 22.21 0.98 -36.51
N ALA A 142 21.88 2.16 -37.03
CA ALA A 142 22.79 3.28 -37.17
C ALA A 142 21.91 4.53 -37.37
N TYR A 143 22.18 5.58 -36.59
CA TYR A 143 21.50 6.88 -36.57
C TYR A 143 20.23 6.96 -35.72
N GLY A 144 20.42 7.44 -34.49
CA GLY A 144 19.35 7.82 -33.57
C GLY A 144 19.81 7.78 -32.13
N GLY A 145 20.70 8.69 -31.73
CA GLY A 145 21.01 8.88 -30.31
C GLY A 145 19.80 9.48 -29.61
N PHE A 146 19.19 8.73 -28.69
CA PHE A 146 18.24 9.26 -27.73
C PHE A 146 18.87 9.33 -26.33
N PRO A 147 18.38 10.22 -25.46
CA PRO A 147 19.01 10.47 -24.18
C PRO A 147 18.91 9.24 -23.27
N SER A 148 20.01 8.96 -22.57
CA SER A 148 20.02 8.29 -21.26
C SER A 148 18.75 8.63 -20.48
N PRO A 149 18.18 7.71 -19.67
CA PRO A 149 17.08 8.05 -18.76
C PRO A 149 17.47 9.34 -18.05
N HIS A 150 16.78 10.42 -18.40
CA HIS A 150 16.96 11.67 -17.69
C HIS A 150 16.53 11.32 -16.28
N ARG A 151 17.50 11.24 -15.36
CA ARG A 151 17.24 11.48 -13.95
C ARG A 151 16.31 12.68 -13.94
N ALA A 152 15.06 12.47 -13.57
CA ALA A 152 14.12 13.55 -13.31
C ALA A 152 14.75 14.39 -12.19
N ARG A 153 15.58 15.36 -12.59
CA ARG A 153 16.12 16.39 -11.71
C ARG A 153 14.98 17.38 -11.55
N GLY A 154 14.28 17.22 -10.45
CA GLY A 154 13.12 18.03 -10.09
C GLY A 154 11.97 17.16 -9.61
N LEU A 155 12.17 16.36 -8.57
CA LEU A 155 11.06 15.85 -7.75
C LEU A 155 10.43 17.06 -7.04
N MET A 156 9.57 17.81 -7.75
CA MET A 156 8.57 18.59 -7.06
C MET A 156 7.74 17.61 -6.24
N HIS A 157 7.66 17.88 -4.94
CA HIS A 157 6.83 17.11 -4.03
C HIS A 157 5.36 17.41 -4.37
N THR A 158 4.81 16.77 -5.41
CA THR A 158 3.38 16.78 -5.68
C THR A 158 2.72 15.94 -4.60
N ARG A 159 2.47 16.58 -3.46
CA ARG A 159 1.75 15.99 -2.35
C ARG A 159 0.33 15.68 -2.81
N ALA A 160 -0.01 14.40 -2.75
CA ALA A 160 -1.31 13.88 -3.10
C ALA A 160 -2.32 14.20 -1.99
N TYR A 161 -2.78 15.45 -1.94
CA TYR A 161 -3.99 15.79 -1.21
C TYR A 161 -5.04 16.23 -2.23
N VAL A 162 -6.12 15.46 -2.35
CA VAL A 162 -7.32 15.91 -3.05
C VAL A 162 -7.97 16.93 -2.12
N HIS A 163 -7.67 18.21 -2.33
CA HIS A 163 -8.42 19.29 -1.73
C HIS A 163 -9.86 19.33 -2.26
N ASP A 164 -10.79 19.82 -1.45
CA ASP A 164 -12.12 20.26 -1.91
C ASP A 164 -12.01 21.34 -3.02
N SER A 165 -10.86 22.03 -3.15
CA SER A 165 -10.57 23.00 -4.22
C SER A 165 -10.17 22.39 -5.57
N GLY A 166 -9.98 21.07 -5.65
CA GLY A 166 -9.60 20.37 -6.89
C GLY A 166 -10.75 19.62 -7.58
N VAL A 167 -11.97 19.67 -7.04
CA VAL A 167 -13.13 18.99 -7.64
C VAL A 167 -13.80 19.93 -8.64
N VAL A 168 -13.87 19.49 -9.89
CA VAL A 168 -14.43 20.28 -11.01
C VAL A 168 -15.87 19.84 -11.29
N GLY A 169 -16.77 20.80 -11.51
CA GLY A 169 -18.10 20.56 -12.11
C GLY A 169 -19.12 19.80 -11.25
N ARG A 170 -19.00 19.82 -9.91
CA ARG A 170 -19.89 19.05 -9.00
C ARG A 170 -20.75 19.89 -8.07
N ASP A 171 -20.70 21.21 -8.17
CA ASP A 171 -21.48 22.12 -7.31
C ASP A 171 -23.00 21.92 -7.47
N PHE A 172 -23.46 21.80 -8.71
CA PHE A 172 -24.89 21.60 -9.00
C PHE A 172 -25.42 20.27 -8.45
N ASP A 173 -24.66 19.17 -8.68
CA ASP A 173 -24.99 17.86 -8.12
C ASP A 173 -25.03 17.90 -6.59
N ARG A 174 -24.03 18.54 -5.96
CA ARG A 174 -23.95 18.72 -4.51
C ARG A 174 -25.18 19.44 -4.00
N ASP A 175 -25.54 20.56 -4.61
CA ASP A 175 -26.65 21.39 -4.14
C ASP A 175 -27.99 20.65 -4.21
N ILE A 176 -28.25 19.87 -5.26
CA ILE A 176 -29.45 19.01 -5.35
C ILE A 176 -29.51 18.02 -4.19
N VAL A 177 -28.41 17.32 -3.92
CA VAL A 177 -28.37 16.30 -2.86
C VAL A 177 -28.51 16.96 -1.49
N VAL A 178 -27.82 18.06 -1.24
CA VAL A 178 -27.91 18.83 0.02
C VAL A 178 -29.33 19.33 0.24
N GLU A 179 -29.94 20.00 -0.75
CA GLU A 179 -31.33 20.48 -0.64
C GLU A 179 -32.30 19.34 -0.36
N THR A 180 -32.09 18.17 -0.96
CA THR A 180 -32.97 17.02 -0.75
C THR A 180 -32.80 16.40 0.64
N LEU A 181 -31.58 16.35 1.17
CA LEU A 181 -31.31 15.89 2.53
C LEU A 181 -31.86 16.86 3.59
N LEU A 182 -31.88 18.16 3.29
CA LEU A 182 -32.39 19.21 4.19
C LEU A 182 -33.92 19.36 4.16
N LYS A 183 -34.62 18.84 3.13
CA LYS A 183 -36.09 18.85 3.07
C LYS A 183 -36.69 18.05 4.24
N SER A 184 -37.64 18.67 4.94
CA SER A 184 -38.49 18.00 5.92
C SER A 184 -39.39 16.98 5.21
N GLY A 185 -39.29 15.72 5.59
CA GLY A 185 -40.13 14.62 5.09
C GLY A 185 -40.98 14.03 6.22
N ASN A 186 -41.89 13.11 5.88
CA ASN A 186 -42.72 12.40 6.86
C ASN A 186 -41.86 11.82 8.00
N GLU A 187 -42.08 12.34 9.21
CA GLU A 187 -41.19 12.21 10.37
C GLU A 187 -41.20 10.81 11.02
N ALA A 188 -41.96 9.86 10.45
CA ALA A 188 -42.18 8.52 11.02
C ALA A 188 -41.23 7.42 10.52
N ALA A 189 -40.45 7.65 9.46
CA ALA A 189 -39.57 6.62 8.87
C ALA A 189 -38.17 7.15 8.50
N LEU A 190 -37.14 6.31 8.66
CA LEU A 190 -35.75 6.64 8.36
C LEU A 190 -35.57 6.85 6.85
N PHE A 191 -35.25 8.07 6.44
CA PHE A 191 -35.11 8.45 5.04
C PHE A 191 -33.75 8.00 4.48
N VAL A 192 -33.79 7.25 3.38
CA VAL A 192 -32.61 6.77 2.67
C VAL A 192 -32.57 7.38 1.28
N PHE A 193 -31.49 8.10 0.96
CA PHE A 193 -31.24 8.76 -0.32
C PHE A 193 -30.15 8.01 -1.11
N PRO A 194 -30.50 7.27 -2.17
CA PRO A 194 -29.51 6.57 -2.97
C PRO A 194 -28.96 7.45 -4.11
N VAL A 195 -27.65 7.45 -4.27
CA VAL A 195 -26.90 8.00 -5.40
C VAL A 195 -26.32 6.85 -6.22
N VAL A 196 -26.70 6.79 -7.50
CA VAL A 196 -26.31 5.71 -8.43
C VAL A 196 -25.49 6.28 -9.57
N GLY A 197 -24.56 5.49 -10.10
CA GLY A 197 -23.78 5.85 -11.28
C GLY A 197 -22.63 4.89 -11.55
N PHE A 198 -22.06 4.98 -12.75
CA PHE A 198 -20.98 4.11 -13.21
C PHE A 198 -19.69 4.20 -12.37
N GLY A 199 -18.80 3.22 -12.52
CA GLY A 199 -17.48 3.22 -11.85
C GLY A 199 -16.64 4.43 -12.27
N GLY A 200 -15.90 5.04 -11.34
CA GLY A 200 -15.04 6.21 -11.62
C GLY A 200 -15.77 7.55 -11.81
N ILE A 201 -17.12 7.57 -11.84
CA ILE A 201 -17.91 8.78 -12.16
C ILE A 201 -17.85 9.88 -11.07
N GLY A 202 -17.38 9.56 -9.86
CA GLY A 202 -17.23 10.51 -8.76
C GLY A 202 -18.33 10.47 -7.68
N LYS A 203 -19.03 9.34 -7.50
CA LYS A 203 -20.07 9.19 -6.44
C LYS A 203 -19.53 9.46 -5.04
N THR A 204 -18.44 8.81 -4.67
CA THR A 204 -17.75 9.01 -3.38
C THR A 204 -17.30 10.46 -3.22
N THR A 205 -16.79 11.08 -4.29
CA THR A 205 -16.42 12.50 -4.30
C THR A 205 -17.62 13.40 -4.03
N LEU A 206 -18.75 13.17 -4.71
CA LEU A 206 -19.99 13.91 -4.47
C LEU A 206 -20.50 13.73 -3.03
N ALA A 207 -20.50 12.49 -2.52
CA ALA A 207 -20.91 12.21 -1.16
C ALA A 207 -20.01 12.92 -0.13
N LYS A 208 -18.69 13.02 -0.37
CA LYS A 208 -17.77 13.79 0.49
C LYS A 208 -18.07 15.29 0.44
N LEU A 209 -18.32 15.85 -0.74
CA LEU A 209 -18.73 17.25 -0.89
C LEU A 209 -20.02 17.55 -0.11
N VAL A 210 -21.01 16.66 -0.18
CA VAL A 210 -22.26 16.78 0.58
C VAL A 210 -22.00 16.64 2.08
N TYR A 211 -21.24 15.63 2.49
CA TYR A 211 -20.93 15.36 3.89
C TYR A 211 -20.23 16.54 4.58
N ASN A 212 -19.34 17.23 3.86
CA ASN A 212 -18.58 18.38 4.34
C ASN A 212 -19.28 19.73 4.09
N ASP A 213 -20.43 19.76 3.42
CA ASP A 213 -21.15 21.01 3.12
C ASP A 213 -21.54 21.74 4.42
N PRO A 214 -21.26 23.04 4.58
CA PRO A 214 -21.59 23.79 5.80
C PRO A 214 -23.07 23.71 6.22
N ARG A 215 -23.99 23.61 5.25
CA ARG A 215 -25.43 23.47 5.51
C ARG A 215 -25.75 22.09 6.11
N ILE A 216 -25.03 21.05 5.71
CA ILE A 216 -25.15 19.70 6.26
C ILE A 216 -24.50 19.63 7.64
N VAL A 217 -23.29 20.19 7.79
CA VAL A 217 -22.54 20.25 9.05
C VAL A 217 -23.36 20.92 10.16
N SER A 218 -24.06 22.02 9.84
CA SER A 218 -24.89 22.76 10.80
C SER A 218 -26.25 22.11 11.09
N HIS A 219 -26.73 21.23 10.22
CA HIS A 219 -28.07 20.62 10.33
C HIS A 219 -28.10 19.29 11.09
N PHE A 220 -27.02 18.51 11.01
CA PHE A 220 -26.91 17.20 11.65
C PHE A 220 -25.95 17.25 12.84
N GLN A 221 -26.44 16.86 14.02
CA GLN A 221 -25.65 16.80 15.25
C GLN A 221 -24.59 15.71 15.19
N LEU A 222 -24.86 14.63 14.45
CA LEU A 222 -23.95 13.52 14.28
C LEU A 222 -23.81 13.19 12.79
N ARG A 223 -22.58 13.02 12.34
CA ARG A 223 -22.28 12.62 10.97
C ARG A 223 -21.32 11.44 11.02
N VAL A 224 -21.68 10.38 10.31
CA VAL A 224 -20.95 9.11 10.30
C VAL A 224 -20.70 8.72 8.85
N TRP A 225 -19.47 8.33 8.54
CA TRP A 225 -19.10 7.81 7.23
C TRP A 225 -18.65 6.37 7.35
N VAL A 226 -19.33 5.48 6.65
CA VAL A 226 -19.09 4.03 6.69
C VAL A 226 -18.93 3.55 5.25
N ARG A 227 -17.86 2.82 4.99
CA ARG A 227 -17.65 2.18 3.68
C ARG A 227 -18.09 0.72 3.78
N VAL A 228 -18.98 0.31 2.89
CA VAL A 228 -19.56 -1.02 2.96
C VAL A 228 -18.65 -2.05 2.29
N SER A 229 -18.30 -3.10 3.04
CA SER A 229 -17.55 -4.24 2.48
C SER A 229 -18.40 -5.01 1.47
N ARG A 230 -17.75 -5.63 0.48
CA ARG A 230 -18.41 -6.57 -0.43
C ARG A 230 -19.00 -7.76 0.33
N VAL A 231 -18.31 -8.24 1.36
CA VAL A 231 -18.83 -9.24 2.28
C VAL A 231 -19.73 -8.51 3.28
N PHE A 232 -21.02 -8.51 3.00
CA PHE A 232 -22.00 -7.76 3.79
C PHE A 232 -22.36 -8.49 5.09
N GLN A 233 -21.78 -7.99 6.18
CA GLN A 233 -22.05 -8.40 7.55
C GLN A 233 -22.59 -7.22 8.35
N VAL A 234 -23.81 -7.35 8.87
CA VAL A 234 -24.48 -6.28 9.65
C VAL A 234 -23.64 -5.92 10.87
N GLN A 235 -23.16 -6.91 11.62
CA GLN A 235 -22.31 -6.72 12.80
C GLN A 235 -21.11 -5.80 12.53
N LYS A 236 -20.29 -6.11 11.52
CA LYS A 236 -19.12 -5.30 11.16
C LYS A 236 -19.46 -3.85 10.80
N LEU A 237 -20.62 -3.61 10.16
CA LEU A 237 -21.06 -2.26 9.85
C LEU A 237 -21.49 -1.49 11.09
N LEU A 238 -22.17 -2.16 12.01
CA LEU A 238 -22.54 -1.58 13.29
C LEU A 238 -21.30 -1.24 14.12
N GLU A 239 -20.30 -2.12 14.17
CA GLU A 239 -18.98 -1.87 14.79
C GLU A 239 -18.33 -0.62 14.18
N GLN A 240 -18.30 -0.50 12.85
CA GLN A 240 -17.75 0.68 12.17
C GLN A 240 -18.51 1.97 12.53
N ILE A 241 -19.84 1.91 12.63
CA ILE A 241 -20.66 3.06 13.05
C ILE A 241 -20.30 3.45 14.48
N VAL A 242 -20.26 2.50 15.41
CA VAL A 242 -19.95 2.77 16.82
C VAL A 242 -18.54 3.33 16.97
N ASN A 243 -17.54 2.66 16.36
CA ASN A 243 -16.14 3.06 16.39
C ASN A 243 -15.88 4.42 15.69
N SER A 244 -16.81 4.88 14.83
CA SER A 244 -16.72 6.22 14.24
C SER A 244 -17.12 7.35 15.21
N VAL A 245 -17.85 7.02 16.29
CA VAL A 245 -18.39 7.99 17.24
C VAL A 245 -17.75 7.87 18.63
N ARG A 246 -17.51 6.64 19.10
CA ARG A 246 -16.96 6.34 20.42
C ARG A 246 -15.42 6.38 20.45
N GLU A 247 -14.88 6.57 21.66
CA GLU A 247 -13.43 6.70 21.91
C GLU A 247 -12.76 5.35 22.23
N ASP A 248 -13.55 4.38 22.72
CA ASP A 248 -13.19 2.99 22.93
C ASP A 248 -13.43 2.17 21.64
N LEU A 249 -12.43 1.38 21.22
CA LEU A 249 -12.57 0.46 20.09
C LEU A 249 -13.36 -0.77 20.55
N CYS A 250 -14.52 -0.98 19.95
CA CYS A 250 -15.26 -2.23 20.02
C CYS A 250 -14.59 -3.24 19.07
N GLU A 251 -13.91 -4.25 19.61
CA GLU A 251 -13.38 -5.39 18.85
C GLU A 251 -14.03 -6.68 19.36
N ASN A 252 -14.84 -7.32 18.51
CA ASN A 252 -15.53 -8.58 18.77
C ASN A 252 -16.65 -8.52 19.85
N ASP A 253 -17.30 -7.36 20.01
CA ASP A 253 -18.47 -7.25 20.90
C ASP A 253 -19.63 -8.12 20.35
N ASP A 254 -20.41 -8.72 21.27
CA ASP A 254 -21.60 -9.47 20.89
C ASP A 254 -22.66 -8.54 20.28
N MET A 255 -23.49 -9.06 19.39
CA MET A 255 -24.55 -8.30 18.71
C MET A 255 -25.49 -7.57 19.68
N ASN A 256 -25.75 -8.13 20.87
CA ASN A 256 -26.60 -7.49 21.87
C ASN A 256 -25.96 -6.26 22.52
N GLU A 257 -24.65 -6.33 22.80
CA GLU A 257 -23.87 -5.21 23.32
C GLU A 257 -23.81 -4.11 22.26
N LEU A 258 -23.49 -4.50 21.02
CA LEU A 258 -23.40 -3.57 19.89
C LEU A 258 -24.72 -2.85 19.58
N GLN A 259 -25.87 -3.54 19.71
CA GLN A 259 -27.18 -2.91 19.60
C GLN A 259 -27.41 -1.87 20.71
N THR A 260 -26.99 -2.17 21.94
CA THR A 260 -27.10 -1.24 23.07
C THR A 260 -26.23 -0.01 22.82
N LEU A 261 -25.00 -0.22 22.37
CA LEU A 261 -24.05 0.85 22.03
C LEU A 261 -24.56 1.76 20.91
N ILE A 262 -25.16 1.20 19.86
CA ILE A 262 -25.75 1.99 18.78
C ILE A 262 -26.93 2.81 19.27
N ARG A 263 -27.79 2.22 20.12
CA ARG A 263 -28.89 2.96 20.73
C ARG A 263 -28.34 4.14 21.52
N GLU A 264 -27.39 3.93 22.42
CA GLU A 264 -26.76 5.02 23.17
C GLU A 264 -26.12 6.09 22.27
N THR A 265 -25.51 5.66 21.16
CA THR A 265 -24.78 6.54 20.25
C THR A 265 -25.72 7.45 19.46
N LEU A 266 -26.83 6.90 18.95
CA LEU A 266 -27.75 7.58 18.03
C LEU A 266 -28.98 8.17 18.71
N TYR A 267 -29.36 7.70 19.91
CA TYR A 267 -30.58 8.09 20.61
C TYR A 267 -30.70 9.62 20.76
N GLU A 268 -31.88 10.15 20.43
CA GLU A 268 -32.23 11.59 20.43
C GLU A 268 -31.32 12.50 19.58
N LYS A 269 -30.37 11.95 18.82
CA LYS A 269 -29.51 12.73 17.92
C LYS A 269 -30.06 12.72 16.51
N LYS A 270 -30.01 13.88 15.86
CA LYS A 270 -30.27 14.01 14.43
C LYS A 270 -28.99 13.68 13.66
N TYR A 271 -28.95 12.51 13.03
CA TYR A 271 -27.73 12.02 12.38
C TYR A 271 -27.82 11.96 10.85
N LEU A 272 -26.66 12.02 10.20
CA LEU A 272 -26.45 11.63 8.80
C LEU A 272 -25.45 10.48 8.77
N ILE A 273 -25.87 9.31 8.26
CA ILE A 273 -24.96 8.18 8.01
C ILE A 273 -24.74 8.07 6.49
N VAL A 274 -23.49 8.11 6.04
CA VAL A 274 -23.12 7.82 4.67
C VAL A 274 -22.69 6.36 4.57
N LEU A 275 -23.37 5.57 3.75
CA LEU A 275 -23.00 4.21 3.38
C LEU A 275 -22.41 4.24 1.97
N ASP A 276 -21.08 4.21 1.87
CA ASP A 276 -20.35 4.35 0.62
C ASP A 276 -20.03 2.99 -0.03
N ASP A 277 -20.23 2.92 -1.36
CA ASP A 277 -19.97 1.79 -2.26
C ASP A 277 -20.70 0.49 -1.87
N VAL A 278 -22.03 0.55 -1.79
CA VAL A 278 -22.87 -0.59 -1.39
C VAL A 278 -23.11 -1.56 -2.55
N TRP A 279 -22.92 -2.86 -2.31
CA TRP A 279 -23.06 -3.94 -3.31
C TRP A 279 -24.12 -4.99 -3.01
N ASN A 280 -24.50 -5.17 -1.74
CA ASN A 280 -25.37 -6.29 -1.35
C ASN A 280 -26.83 -6.07 -1.76
N GLU A 281 -27.44 -7.07 -2.38
CA GLU A 281 -28.83 -7.05 -2.85
C GLU A 281 -29.79 -7.80 -1.90
N ASP A 282 -29.38 -8.15 -0.69
CA ASP A 282 -30.21 -8.93 0.24
C ASP A 282 -31.16 -8.00 1.02
N PRO A 283 -32.47 -7.97 0.70
CA PRO A 283 -33.40 -7.06 1.35
C PRO A 283 -33.59 -7.37 2.84
N VAL A 284 -33.36 -8.62 3.27
CA VAL A 284 -33.56 -9.03 4.67
C VAL A 284 -32.50 -8.38 5.56
N LYS A 285 -31.23 -8.43 5.13
CA LYS A 285 -30.14 -7.83 5.90
C LYS A 285 -30.24 -6.30 5.93
N TRP A 286 -30.79 -5.69 4.87
CA TRP A 286 -31.05 -4.24 4.86
C TRP A 286 -32.19 -3.85 5.80
N ASP A 287 -33.26 -4.63 5.84
CA ASP A 287 -34.37 -4.40 6.78
C ASP A 287 -33.89 -4.57 8.24
N GLU A 288 -33.02 -5.54 8.49
CA GLU A 288 -32.34 -5.70 9.78
C GLU A 288 -31.53 -4.45 10.16
N LEU A 289 -30.58 -4.02 9.30
CA LEU A 289 -29.76 -2.83 9.57
C LEU A 289 -30.64 -1.58 9.79
N LYS A 290 -31.66 -1.40 8.95
CA LYS A 290 -32.58 -0.25 9.03
C LYS A 290 -33.31 -0.22 10.38
N LYS A 291 -33.85 -1.35 10.85
CA LYS A 291 -34.51 -1.44 12.16
C LYS A 291 -33.57 -1.04 13.30
N LEU A 292 -32.30 -1.42 13.21
CA LEU A 292 -31.29 -1.09 14.21
C LEU A 292 -30.89 0.39 14.22
N LEU A 293 -30.96 1.05 13.06
CA LEU A 293 -30.67 2.48 12.96
C LEU A 293 -31.88 3.37 13.26
N MET A 294 -33.11 2.85 13.25
CA MET A 294 -34.35 3.59 13.57
C MET A 294 -34.49 3.94 15.08
N VAL A 295 -33.48 4.60 15.65
CA VAL A 295 -33.40 4.98 17.07
C VAL A 295 -33.13 6.48 17.26
N GLY A 296 -32.66 7.18 16.23
CA GLY A 296 -32.34 8.61 16.32
C GLY A 296 -33.54 9.55 16.27
N ALA A 297 -33.25 10.85 16.39
CA ALA A 297 -34.27 11.89 16.32
C ALA A 297 -34.91 11.99 14.93
N CYS A 298 -36.13 12.55 14.89
CA CYS A 298 -36.85 12.83 13.66
C CYS A 298 -36.00 13.68 12.71
N GLY A 299 -36.00 13.30 11.43
CA GLY A 299 -35.19 13.96 10.40
C GLY A 299 -33.77 13.40 10.26
N SER A 300 -33.41 12.32 10.94
CA SER A 300 -32.18 11.56 10.66
C SER A 300 -32.22 10.94 9.26
N LYS A 301 -31.08 10.93 8.56
CA LYS A 301 -30.98 10.55 7.14
C LYS A 301 -29.84 9.55 6.90
N ILE A 302 -30.00 8.72 5.88
CA ILE A 302 -28.93 7.88 5.33
C ILE A 302 -28.69 8.29 3.87
N LEU A 303 -27.43 8.53 3.51
CA LEU A 303 -26.97 8.72 2.14
C LEU A 303 -26.28 7.43 1.68
N VAL A 304 -26.72 6.84 0.58
CA VAL A 304 -26.15 5.61 0.03
C VAL A 304 -25.51 5.89 -1.31
N THR A 305 -24.29 5.41 -1.55
CA THR A 305 -23.71 5.39 -2.91
C THR A 305 -23.61 3.95 -3.41
N THR A 306 -23.99 3.71 -4.67
CA THR A 306 -23.88 2.38 -5.28
C THR A 306 -23.69 2.48 -6.80
N ARG A 307 -23.19 1.40 -7.41
CA ARG A 307 -23.17 1.23 -8.87
C ARG A 307 -24.40 0.49 -9.38
N ASN A 308 -25.18 -0.10 -8.49
CA ASN A 308 -26.24 -1.04 -8.81
C ASN A 308 -27.62 -0.43 -8.53
N GLU A 309 -28.43 -0.28 -9.59
CA GLU A 309 -29.79 0.25 -9.50
C GLU A 309 -30.73 -0.63 -8.65
N ALA A 310 -30.50 -1.95 -8.60
CA ALA A 310 -31.27 -2.85 -7.76
C ALA A 310 -31.03 -2.54 -6.27
N VAL A 311 -29.77 -2.37 -5.86
CA VAL A 311 -29.41 -1.98 -4.48
C VAL A 311 -30.07 -0.64 -4.11
N ALA A 312 -30.02 0.34 -5.01
CA ALA A 312 -30.66 1.63 -4.79
C ALA A 312 -32.19 1.53 -4.64
N SER A 313 -32.83 0.63 -5.39
CA SER A 313 -34.26 0.38 -5.31
C SER A 313 -34.66 -0.37 -4.02
N ILE A 314 -33.80 -1.28 -3.54
CA ILE A 314 -34.00 -2.02 -2.29
C ILE A 314 -33.86 -1.09 -1.08
N MET A 315 -32.83 -0.23 -1.08
CA MET A 315 -32.53 0.64 0.06
C MET A 315 -33.29 1.97 0.05
N GLY A 316 -33.57 2.50 -1.14
CA GLY A 316 -34.11 3.84 -1.33
C GLY A 316 -35.55 3.99 -0.89
N MET A 317 -35.84 5.09 -0.19
CA MET A 317 -37.23 5.55 0.01
C MET A 317 -37.67 6.57 -1.04
N VAL A 318 -36.72 7.09 -1.80
CA VAL A 318 -36.93 8.04 -2.88
C VAL A 318 -36.25 7.52 -4.15
N PRO A 319 -36.67 7.99 -5.34
CA PRO A 319 -35.98 7.67 -6.58
C PRO A 319 -34.48 7.97 -6.46
N ALA A 320 -33.66 7.06 -6.97
CA ALA A 320 -32.23 7.23 -6.94
C ALA A 320 -31.78 8.44 -7.76
N TYR A 321 -30.82 9.19 -7.22
CA TYR A 321 -30.15 10.24 -7.98
C TYR A 321 -29.09 9.61 -8.88
N CYS A 322 -29.38 9.56 -10.18
CA CYS A 322 -28.44 9.06 -11.18
C CYS A 322 -27.39 10.14 -11.50
N LEU A 323 -26.19 9.98 -10.96
CA LEU A 323 -25.06 10.88 -11.17
C LEU A 323 -24.54 10.77 -12.60
N LYS A 324 -24.58 11.90 -13.33
CA LYS A 324 -24.12 11.99 -14.72
C LYS A 324 -22.62 12.30 -14.82
N GLY A 325 -22.07 12.04 -16.02
CA GLY A 325 -20.73 12.50 -16.39
C GLY A 325 -20.58 14.01 -16.32
N LEU A 326 -19.34 14.47 -16.19
CA LEU A 326 -19.01 15.90 -16.19
C LEU A 326 -19.39 16.56 -17.53
N SER A 327 -19.63 17.88 -17.50
CA SER A 327 -19.85 18.65 -18.73
C SER A 327 -18.58 18.67 -19.58
N SER A 328 -18.68 18.88 -20.90
CA SER A 328 -17.49 18.89 -21.77
C SER A 328 -16.44 19.94 -21.36
N GLU A 329 -16.88 21.08 -20.82
CA GLU A 329 -16.01 22.14 -20.30
C GLU A 329 -15.30 21.72 -19.01
N ASP A 330 -16.04 21.14 -18.07
CA ASP A 330 -15.47 20.58 -16.83
C ASP A 330 -14.51 19.43 -17.12
N CYS A 331 -14.82 18.59 -18.11
CA CYS A 331 -13.94 17.50 -18.52
C CYS A 331 -12.60 18.01 -19.04
N LEU A 332 -12.64 19.03 -19.91
CA LEU A 332 -11.44 19.65 -20.46
C LEU A 332 -10.62 20.31 -19.36
N THR A 333 -11.28 21.06 -18.47
CA THR A 333 -10.65 21.71 -17.31
C THR A 333 -9.94 20.68 -16.42
N LEU A 334 -10.64 19.59 -16.05
CA LEU A 334 -10.07 18.53 -15.23
C LEU A 334 -8.89 17.84 -15.94
N PHE A 335 -9.02 17.54 -17.23
CA PHE A 335 -7.96 16.89 -18.01
C PHE A 335 -6.70 17.77 -18.09
N LEU A 336 -6.86 19.05 -18.44
CA LEU A 336 -5.74 20.00 -18.56
C LEU A 336 -5.05 20.21 -17.21
N SER A 337 -5.81 20.22 -16.10
CA SER A 337 -5.25 20.32 -14.75
C SER A 337 -4.30 19.16 -14.39
N LYS A 338 -4.38 18.04 -15.13
CA LYS A 338 -3.51 16.86 -14.96
C LYS A 338 -2.41 16.80 -16.00
N ALA A 339 -2.68 17.25 -17.22
CA ALA A 339 -1.70 17.23 -18.31
C ALA A 339 -0.68 18.38 -18.24
N PHE A 340 -1.06 19.53 -17.68
CA PHE A 340 -0.24 20.75 -17.64
C PHE A 340 -0.02 21.25 -16.21
N GLU A 341 1.06 21.99 -16.01
CA GLU A 341 1.21 22.88 -14.85
C GLU A 341 0.31 24.11 -15.04
N GLU A 342 -0.11 24.71 -13.94
CA GLU A 342 -1.03 25.85 -13.94
C GLU A 342 -0.55 26.97 -14.87
N GLY A 343 -1.35 27.32 -15.90
CA GLY A 343 -1.08 28.37 -16.87
C GLY A 343 -0.20 27.96 -18.06
N GLN A 344 0.33 26.74 -18.08
CA GLN A 344 1.16 26.23 -19.17
C GLN A 344 0.33 25.93 -20.43
N GLU A 345 -0.95 25.61 -20.29
CA GLU A 345 -1.88 25.31 -21.38
C GLU A 345 -1.99 26.45 -22.40
N VAL A 346 -1.79 27.70 -21.98
CA VAL A 346 -1.82 28.89 -22.83
C VAL A 346 -0.68 28.87 -23.86
N LEU A 347 0.44 28.22 -23.55
CA LEU A 347 1.59 28.11 -24.44
C LEU A 347 1.41 27.07 -25.55
N TYR A 348 0.44 26.16 -25.41
CA TYR A 348 0.26 25.00 -26.29
C TYR A 348 -1.19 24.85 -26.80
N PRO A 349 -1.74 25.84 -27.52
CA PRO A 349 -3.14 25.82 -27.97
C PRO A 349 -3.46 24.66 -28.93
N ASN A 350 -2.47 24.18 -29.70
CA ASN A 350 -2.61 22.99 -30.54
C ASN A 350 -2.86 21.72 -29.72
N LEU A 351 -2.17 21.57 -28.58
CA LEU A 351 -2.36 20.42 -27.68
C LEU A 351 -3.72 20.49 -26.97
N VAL A 352 -4.19 21.69 -26.60
CA VAL A 352 -5.55 21.89 -26.07
C VAL A 352 -6.62 21.47 -27.09
N GLY A 353 -6.39 21.73 -28.37
CA GLY A 353 -7.25 21.23 -29.46
C GLY A 353 -7.34 19.70 -29.49
N ILE A 354 -6.19 19.01 -29.39
CA ILE A 354 -6.16 17.54 -29.36
C ILE A 354 -6.76 17.00 -28.06
N ALA A 355 -6.55 17.69 -26.93
CA ALA A 355 -7.13 17.36 -25.63
C ALA A 355 -8.66 17.29 -25.71
N SER A 356 -9.27 18.26 -26.39
CA SER A 356 -10.73 18.32 -26.58
C SER A 356 -11.27 17.06 -27.26
N ASP A 357 -10.56 16.54 -28.27
CA ASP A 357 -10.94 15.30 -28.96
C ASP A 357 -10.77 14.06 -28.06
N ILE A 358 -9.70 14.01 -27.26
CA ILE A 358 -9.45 12.90 -26.32
C ILE A 358 -10.53 12.87 -25.24
N VAL A 359 -10.84 14.04 -24.66
CA VAL A 359 -11.81 14.20 -23.57
C VAL A 359 -13.21 13.72 -23.97
N GLN A 360 -13.63 13.94 -25.22
CA GLN A 360 -14.91 13.45 -25.73
C GLN A 360 -15.01 11.91 -25.65
N LYS A 361 -13.91 11.20 -25.85
CA LYS A 361 -13.87 9.73 -25.79
C LYS A 361 -13.95 9.18 -24.35
N CYS A 362 -13.72 10.01 -23.33
CA CYS A 362 -13.83 9.62 -21.92
C CYS A 362 -15.27 9.68 -21.38
N GLU A 363 -16.25 10.14 -22.18
CA GLU A 363 -17.69 10.18 -21.85
C GLU A 363 -18.00 10.84 -20.49
N GLY A 364 -17.20 11.84 -20.13
CA GLY A 364 -17.37 12.57 -18.87
C GLY A 364 -17.02 11.80 -17.61
N ASN A 365 -16.26 10.70 -17.70
CA ASN A 365 -15.75 9.94 -16.55
C ASN A 365 -14.49 10.59 -15.95
N PRO A 366 -14.56 11.18 -14.73
CA PRO A 366 -13.43 11.87 -14.11
C PRO A 366 -12.18 11.01 -13.94
N LEU A 367 -12.33 9.74 -13.57
CA LEU A 367 -11.20 8.84 -13.38
C LEU A 367 -10.41 8.64 -14.68
N LEU A 368 -11.12 8.37 -15.79
CA LEU A 368 -10.48 8.16 -17.09
C LEU A 368 -9.78 9.42 -17.58
N LEU A 369 -10.41 10.59 -17.38
CA LEU A 369 -9.82 11.89 -17.68
C LEU A 369 -8.52 12.12 -16.90
N MET A 370 -8.52 11.83 -15.59
CA MET A 370 -7.33 11.96 -14.76
C MET A 370 -6.21 11.01 -15.18
N LEU A 371 -6.52 9.75 -15.46
CA LEU A 371 -5.53 8.75 -15.87
C LEU A 371 -4.87 9.12 -17.20
N VAL A 372 -5.65 9.53 -18.21
CA VAL A 372 -5.10 9.87 -19.54
C VAL A 372 -4.38 11.23 -19.47
N GLY A 373 -4.97 12.22 -18.80
CA GLY A 373 -4.36 13.53 -18.60
C GLY A 373 -3.01 13.44 -17.88
N SER A 374 -2.95 12.72 -16.75
CA SER A 374 -1.68 12.49 -16.03
C SER A 374 -0.65 11.70 -16.85
N SER A 375 -1.07 10.83 -17.78
CA SER A 375 -0.14 10.10 -18.67
C SER A 375 0.54 10.98 -19.74
N LEU A 376 0.00 12.19 -19.94
CA LEU A 376 0.49 13.23 -20.83
C LEU A 376 1.10 14.41 -20.06
N HIS A 377 1.28 14.25 -18.74
CA HIS A 377 1.84 15.29 -17.89
C HIS A 377 3.19 15.79 -18.42
N MET A 378 3.31 17.12 -18.59
CA MET A 378 4.50 17.80 -19.14
C MET A 378 4.89 17.41 -20.57
N GLU A 379 4.06 16.67 -21.31
CA GLU A 379 4.39 16.26 -22.67
C GLU A 379 4.06 17.37 -23.68
N THR A 380 5.10 17.94 -24.27
CA THR A 380 4.97 19.07 -25.21
C THR A 380 4.99 18.64 -26.68
N LYS A 381 5.33 17.38 -26.97
CA LYS A 381 5.41 16.88 -28.35
C LYS A 381 4.04 16.46 -28.88
N GLU A 382 3.56 17.18 -29.88
CA GLU A 382 2.25 16.94 -30.50
C GLU A 382 2.02 15.51 -30.99
N TRP A 383 3.04 14.86 -31.57
CA TRP A 383 2.89 13.50 -32.09
C TRP A 383 2.54 12.46 -31.01
N LYS A 384 2.96 12.67 -29.75
CA LYS A 384 2.61 11.77 -28.62
C LYS A 384 1.16 11.92 -28.20
N TRP A 385 0.58 13.10 -28.39
CA TRP A 385 -0.85 13.34 -28.15
C TRP A 385 -1.70 12.67 -29.24
N HIS A 386 -1.27 12.77 -30.50
CA HIS A 386 -1.90 12.03 -31.60
C HIS A 386 -1.77 10.51 -31.45
N GLU A 387 -0.65 10.01 -30.93
CA GLU A 387 -0.48 8.60 -30.59
C GLU A 387 -1.55 8.13 -29.61
N VAL A 388 -1.73 8.83 -28.48
CA VAL A 388 -2.81 8.54 -27.50
C VAL A 388 -4.19 8.57 -28.15
N LYS A 389 -4.47 9.58 -28.97
CA LYS A 389 -5.74 9.70 -29.70
C LYS A 389 -5.99 8.50 -30.63
N ASN A 390 -4.94 8.00 -31.29
CA ASN A 390 -5.01 6.89 -32.24
C ASN A 390 -5.12 5.52 -31.57
N MET A 391 -4.43 5.31 -30.43
CA MET A 391 -4.48 4.06 -29.66
C MET A 391 -5.91 3.69 -29.23
N TRP A 392 -6.78 4.70 -29.04
CA TRP A 392 -8.18 4.47 -28.72
C TRP A 392 -8.93 3.60 -29.73
N ASN A 393 -8.53 3.66 -31.01
CA ASN A 393 -9.19 2.89 -32.07
C ASN A 393 -8.65 1.46 -32.18
N LEU A 394 -7.45 1.20 -31.63
CA LEU A 394 -6.80 -0.11 -31.66
C LEU A 394 -7.22 -0.99 -30.48
N ASN A 395 -7.60 -0.37 -29.37
CA ASN A 395 -7.93 -1.05 -28.12
C ASN A 395 -9.44 -1.14 -27.92
N GLN A 396 -10.14 -1.89 -28.79
CA GLN A 396 -11.55 -2.21 -28.58
C GLN A 396 -11.64 -3.52 -27.79
N ASN A 397 -11.50 -3.42 -26.47
CA ASN A 397 -11.79 -4.53 -25.58
C ASN A 397 -13.12 -4.25 -24.86
N ASP A 398 -14.05 -5.20 -24.89
CA ASP A 398 -15.41 -4.97 -24.40
C ASP A 398 -15.48 -4.81 -22.88
N ASN A 399 -14.49 -5.31 -22.13
CA ASN A 399 -14.50 -5.35 -20.67
C ASN A 399 -13.69 -4.24 -19.97
N ILE A 400 -12.68 -3.65 -20.62
CA ILE A 400 -11.79 -2.65 -20.01
C ILE A 400 -11.74 -1.41 -20.89
N SER A 401 -11.97 -0.24 -20.27
CA SER A 401 -11.95 1.03 -20.99
C SER A 401 -10.62 1.26 -21.72
N PRO A 402 -10.64 1.69 -22.99
CA PRO A 402 -9.42 2.01 -23.75
C PRO A 402 -8.53 3.03 -23.04
N ALA A 403 -9.11 3.97 -22.29
CA ALA A 403 -8.38 4.97 -21.50
C ALA A 403 -7.43 4.33 -20.46
N LEU A 404 -7.90 3.31 -19.74
CA LEU A 404 -7.08 2.56 -18.76
C LEU A 404 -5.92 1.87 -19.46
N ILE A 405 -6.20 1.18 -20.56
CA ILE A 405 -5.23 0.46 -21.38
C ILE A 405 -4.14 1.43 -21.89
N ILE A 406 -4.53 2.61 -22.40
CA ILE A 406 -3.60 3.63 -22.87
C ILE A 406 -2.71 4.15 -21.74
N SER A 407 -3.29 4.49 -20.59
CA SER A 407 -2.52 4.97 -19.44
C SER A 407 -1.54 3.91 -18.93
N TYR A 408 -1.94 2.63 -18.95
CA TYR A 408 -1.09 1.50 -18.60
C TYR A 408 0.06 1.32 -19.59
N GLU A 409 -0.20 1.35 -20.89
CA GLU A 409 0.83 1.15 -21.92
C GLU A 409 1.95 2.18 -21.87
N ARG A 410 1.64 3.39 -21.39
CA ARG A 410 2.60 4.50 -21.22
C ARG A 410 3.39 4.44 -19.91
N LEU A 411 3.17 3.42 -19.07
CA LEU A 411 4.01 3.19 -17.89
C LEU A 411 5.36 2.60 -18.30
N PRO A 412 6.45 2.96 -17.61
CA PRO A 412 7.70 2.19 -17.63
C PRO A 412 7.46 0.72 -17.27
N SER A 413 8.23 -0.19 -17.88
CA SER A 413 8.13 -1.65 -17.69
C SER A 413 8.11 -2.08 -16.21
N ASN A 414 8.98 -1.50 -15.38
CA ASN A 414 9.01 -1.79 -13.94
C ASN A 414 7.70 -1.42 -13.22
N LEU A 415 7.04 -0.31 -13.62
CA LEU A 415 5.78 0.12 -13.02
C LEU A 415 4.58 -0.67 -13.53
N LYS A 416 4.60 -1.10 -14.81
CA LYS A 416 3.61 -2.02 -15.37
C LYS A 416 3.52 -3.29 -14.52
N VAL A 417 4.66 -3.91 -14.27
CA VAL A 417 4.75 -5.13 -13.47
C VAL A 417 4.32 -4.89 -12.02
N CYS A 418 4.73 -3.79 -11.39
CA CYS A 418 4.31 -3.46 -10.02
C CYS A 418 2.79 -3.28 -9.92
N LEU A 419 2.16 -2.63 -10.91
CA LEU A 419 0.72 -2.42 -10.96
C LEU A 419 -0.03 -3.73 -11.26
N ALA A 420 0.45 -4.56 -12.19
CA ALA A 420 -0.11 -5.90 -12.43
C ALA A 420 -0.05 -6.78 -11.18
N TYR A 421 1.04 -6.69 -10.42
CA TYR A 421 1.18 -7.41 -9.15
C TYR A 421 0.14 -6.97 -8.11
N CYS A 422 -0.36 -5.72 -8.15
CA CYS A 422 -1.46 -5.29 -7.26
C CYS A 422 -2.77 -6.08 -7.43
N SER A 423 -2.89 -6.91 -8.48
CA SER A 423 -4.00 -7.86 -8.64
C SER A 423 -4.13 -8.84 -7.46
N ILE A 424 -3.05 -9.08 -6.70
CA ILE A 424 -3.09 -9.97 -5.52
C ILE A 424 -3.86 -9.36 -4.33
N LEU A 425 -4.14 -8.07 -4.39
CA LEU A 425 -4.85 -7.37 -3.32
C LEU A 425 -6.35 -7.50 -3.56
N PRO A 426 -7.19 -7.62 -2.52
CA PRO A 426 -8.64 -7.67 -2.71
C PRO A 426 -9.17 -6.36 -3.29
N LYS A 427 -10.25 -6.44 -4.08
CA LYS A 427 -10.95 -5.24 -4.57
C LYS A 427 -11.43 -4.38 -3.41
N ASN A 428 -11.34 -3.06 -3.55
CA ASN A 428 -11.73 -2.07 -2.55
C ASN A 428 -11.03 -2.18 -1.18
N CYS A 429 -9.91 -2.91 -1.06
CA CYS A 429 -9.18 -2.97 0.19
C CYS A 429 -8.45 -1.65 0.50
N VAL A 430 -8.17 -1.45 1.79
CA VAL A 430 -7.24 -0.41 2.24
C VAL A 430 -5.85 -1.00 2.20
N ILE A 431 -4.94 -0.33 1.51
CA ILE A 431 -3.59 -0.84 1.27
C ILE A 431 -2.62 -0.03 2.12
N GLU A 432 -1.92 -0.71 3.03
CA GLU A 432 -0.73 -0.17 3.68
C GLU A 432 0.39 -0.02 2.64
N ILE A 433 0.85 1.20 2.40
CA ILE A 433 1.85 1.48 1.36
C ILE A 433 3.16 0.72 1.65
N ASP A 434 3.57 0.64 2.92
CA ASP A 434 4.73 -0.12 3.35
C ASP A 434 4.58 -1.62 3.03
N LYS A 435 3.39 -2.22 3.27
CA LYS A 435 3.11 -3.63 2.91
C LYS A 435 3.26 -3.85 1.40
N LEU A 436 2.68 -2.95 0.59
CA LEU A 436 2.77 -3.05 -0.87
C LEU A 436 4.23 -2.99 -1.36
N ILE A 437 5.02 -2.05 -0.85
CA ILE A 437 6.43 -1.91 -1.22
C ILE A 437 7.25 -3.14 -0.77
N GLN A 438 7.01 -3.64 0.44
CA GLN A 438 7.66 -4.85 0.95
C GLN A 438 7.37 -6.06 0.05
N LEU A 439 6.14 -6.20 -0.46
CA LEU A 439 5.77 -7.26 -1.39
C LEU A 439 6.48 -7.11 -2.75
N TRP A 440 6.52 -5.89 -3.31
CA TRP A 440 7.26 -5.64 -4.55
C TRP A 440 8.76 -5.94 -4.41
N VAL A 441 9.35 -5.62 -3.27
CA VAL A 441 10.75 -5.91 -2.95
C VAL A 441 10.98 -7.41 -2.80
N ALA A 442 10.09 -8.12 -2.08
CA ALA A 442 10.19 -9.56 -1.88
C ALA A 442 10.12 -10.34 -3.20
N GLU A 443 9.23 -9.95 -4.11
CA GLU A 443 9.13 -10.56 -5.44
C GLU A 443 10.26 -10.15 -6.40
N GLY A 444 11.10 -9.19 -6.02
CA GLY A 444 12.21 -8.71 -6.84
C GLY A 444 11.77 -7.80 -7.99
N LEU A 445 10.62 -7.14 -7.87
CA LEU A 445 10.11 -6.18 -8.85
C LEU A 445 10.83 -4.83 -8.77
N VAL A 446 11.47 -4.55 -7.63
CA VAL A 446 12.28 -3.35 -7.40
C VAL A 446 13.76 -3.71 -7.62
N SER A 447 14.38 -3.06 -8.61
CA SER A 447 15.78 -3.31 -8.98
C SER A 447 16.69 -2.14 -8.60
N LYS A 448 17.90 -2.44 -8.13
CA LYS A 448 18.95 -1.43 -7.89
C LYS A 448 19.72 -1.16 -9.18
N SER A 449 20.08 0.10 -9.41
CA SER A 449 21.08 0.46 -10.42
C SER A 449 22.50 0.47 -9.86
N ASN A 450 22.64 0.71 -8.55
CA ASN A 450 23.92 0.72 -7.83
C ASN A 450 23.78 0.06 -6.45
N GLU A 451 24.87 -0.53 -5.93
CA GLU A 451 24.87 -1.23 -4.64
C GLU A 451 24.48 -0.33 -3.44
N SER A 452 24.76 0.97 -3.53
CA SER A 452 24.47 1.96 -2.48
C SER A 452 23.00 2.37 -2.38
N GLU A 453 22.16 1.98 -3.34
CA GLU A 453 20.74 2.35 -3.34
C GLU A 453 19.92 1.49 -2.38
N ASP A 454 18.90 2.10 -1.77
CA ASP A 454 17.99 1.43 -0.84
C ASP A 454 16.69 1.04 -1.55
N LEU A 455 16.27 -0.21 -1.38
CA LEU A 455 15.14 -0.78 -2.14
C LEU A 455 13.82 -0.11 -1.77
N GLU A 456 13.61 0.21 -0.49
CA GLU A 456 12.39 0.88 -0.04
C GLU A 456 12.29 2.28 -0.63
N HIS A 457 13.41 2.99 -0.74
CA HIS A 457 13.41 4.33 -1.34
C HIS A 457 13.03 4.26 -2.83
N ILE A 458 13.55 3.29 -3.58
CA ILE A 458 13.16 3.06 -4.99
C ILE A 458 11.68 2.64 -5.06
N GLY A 459 11.23 1.76 -4.17
CA GLY A 459 9.82 1.34 -4.10
C GLY A 459 8.88 2.51 -3.81
N ILE A 460 9.25 3.41 -2.90
CA ILE A 460 8.52 4.66 -2.63
C ILE A 460 8.45 5.53 -3.89
N GLN A 461 9.55 5.67 -4.64
CA GLN A 461 9.55 6.42 -5.91
C GLN A 461 8.62 5.80 -6.94
N TYR A 462 8.61 4.46 -7.06
CA TYR A 462 7.70 3.75 -7.97
C TYR A 462 6.24 3.98 -7.59
N PHE A 463 5.93 3.88 -6.29
CA PHE A 463 4.60 4.18 -5.77
C PHE A 463 4.19 5.63 -6.05
N GLN A 464 5.09 6.60 -5.79
CA GLN A 464 4.84 8.02 -6.03
C GLN A 464 4.57 8.32 -7.51
N GLU A 465 5.24 7.65 -8.44
CA GLU A 465 4.99 7.79 -9.88
C GLU A 465 3.65 7.15 -10.30
N LEU A 466 3.26 6.01 -9.71
CA LEU A 466 1.93 5.43 -9.96
C LEU A 466 0.81 6.32 -9.38
N LEU A 467 1.07 6.94 -8.23
CA LEU A 467 0.18 7.89 -7.59
C LEU A 467 0.03 9.19 -8.40
N SER A 468 1.13 9.76 -8.90
CA SER A 468 1.10 10.97 -9.76
C SER A 468 0.33 10.72 -11.06
N ARG A 469 0.30 9.46 -11.52
CA ARG A 469 -0.47 8.98 -12.66
C ARG A 469 -1.92 8.61 -12.35
N SER A 470 -2.40 8.89 -11.14
CA SER A 470 -3.78 8.66 -10.69
C SER A 470 -4.23 7.19 -10.65
N PHE A 471 -3.29 6.23 -10.63
CA PHE A 471 -3.63 4.81 -10.46
C PHE A 471 -4.07 4.49 -9.02
N PHE A 472 -3.42 5.10 -8.03
CA PHE A 472 -3.81 5.06 -6.63
C PHE A 472 -4.61 6.29 -6.24
N GLN A 473 -5.55 6.12 -5.31
CA GLN A 473 -6.43 7.18 -4.81
C GLN A 473 -6.47 7.17 -3.28
N GLU A 474 -7.07 8.23 -2.72
CA GLU A 474 -7.36 8.34 -1.29
C GLU A 474 -6.14 8.03 -0.42
N VAL A 475 -5.01 8.67 -0.75
CA VAL A 475 -3.82 8.58 0.08
C VAL A 475 -4.10 9.35 1.36
N GLU A 476 -4.55 8.62 2.36
CA GLU A 476 -4.78 9.15 3.70
C GLU A 476 -3.45 9.09 4.44
N GLU A 477 -2.63 10.11 4.20
CA GLU A 477 -1.52 10.43 5.06
C GLU A 477 -2.07 10.76 6.47
N TYR A 478 -1.84 9.85 7.42
CA TYR A 478 -2.02 10.07 8.86
C TYR A 478 -3.48 10.16 9.37
N ARG A 479 -4.44 9.43 8.76
CA ARG A 479 -5.74 9.18 9.43
C ARG A 479 -5.60 8.21 10.59
N SER A 480 -4.81 7.15 10.40
CA SER A 480 -4.17 6.44 11.52
C SER A 480 -2.78 7.04 11.68
N VAL A 481 -2.35 7.20 12.91
CA VAL A 481 -1.13 7.90 13.30
C VAL A 481 0.16 7.15 12.83
N PHE A 482 0.00 6.01 12.14
CA PHE A 482 0.99 4.92 12.09
C PHE A 482 1.56 4.58 10.72
N THR A 483 0.76 4.63 9.66
CA THR A 483 1.14 4.19 8.31
C THR A 483 0.35 4.96 7.26
N SER A 484 0.98 5.30 6.14
CA SER A 484 0.27 5.89 5.00
C SER A 484 -0.57 4.82 4.30
N LEU A 485 -1.87 5.11 4.13
CA LEU A 485 -2.84 4.20 3.53
C LEU A 485 -3.21 4.72 2.14
N CYS A 486 -3.45 3.81 1.20
CA CYS A 486 -3.96 4.14 -0.13
C CYS A 486 -5.02 3.15 -0.57
N ARG A 487 -5.67 3.45 -1.70
CA ARG A 487 -6.61 2.53 -2.34
C ARG A 487 -6.35 2.43 -3.83
N LEU A 488 -6.63 1.25 -4.37
CA LEU A 488 -6.71 1.00 -5.81
C LEU A 488 -8.17 1.04 -6.22
N HIS A 489 -8.53 1.87 -7.20
CA HIS A 489 -9.91 1.92 -7.67
C HIS A 489 -10.27 0.62 -8.42
N ASP A 490 -11.50 0.11 -8.27
CA ASP A 490 -11.92 -1.17 -8.87
C ASP A 490 -11.61 -1.31 -10.37
N LEU A 491 -11.90 -0.29 -11.18
CA LEU A 491 -11.58 -0.30 -12.62
C LEU A 491 -10.06 -0.42 -12.90
N VAL A 492 -9.22 0.10 -12.01
CA VAL A 492 -7.76 -0.06 -12.09
C VAL A 492 -7.35 -1.45 -11.62
N HIS A 493 -8.03 -2.00 -10.62
CA HIS A 493 -7.84 -3.39 -10.19
C HIS A 493 -8.23 -4.37 -11.31
N ASP A 494 -9.31 -4.13 -12.05
CA ASP A 494 -9.71 -4.91 -13.23
C ASP A 494 -8.64 -4.87 -14.32
N LEU A 495 -8.06 -3.69 -14.56
CA LEU A 495 -6.90 -3.54 -15.44
C LEU A 495 -5.69 -4.33 -14.92
N ALA A 496 -5.39 -4.28 -13.63
CA ALA A 496 -4.30 -5.03 -13.02
C ALA A 496 -4.51 -6.55 -13.16
N LEU A 497 -5.73 -7.06 -12.92
CA LEU A 497 -6.09 -8.47 -13.14
C LEU A 497 -5.88 -8.88 -14.59
N SER A 498 -6.33 -8.05 -15.54
CA SER A 498 -6.12 -8.34 -16.95
C SER A 498 -4.66 -8.25 -17.39
N ALA A 499 -3.86 -7.40 -16.76
CA ALA A 499 -2.43 -7.26 -17.04
C ALA A 499 -1.60 -8.37 -16.39
N ALA A 500 -2.04 -8.87 -15.23
CA ALA A 500 -1.42 -9.95 -14.48
C ALA A 500 -1.51 -11.30 -15.20
N GLY A 501 -2.62 -11.53 -15.92
CA GLY A 501 -2.71 -12.64 -16.85
C GLY A 501 -2.73 -14.02 -16.20
N VAL A 502 -2.21 -15.03 -16.90
CA VAL A 502 -2.28 -16.44 -16.45
C VAL A 502 -1.36 -16.78 -15.28
N GLU A 503 -0.40 -15.91 -14.94
CA GLU A 503 0.52 -16.13 -13.82
C GLU A 503 -0.12 -15.82 -12.45
N PHE A 504 -1.31 -15.20 -12.44
CA PHE A 504 -2.03 -14.81 -11.23
C PHE A 504 -3.39 -15.50 -11.18
N CYS A 505 -3.76 -16.00 -10.00
CA CYS A 505 -5.03 -16.70 -9.81
C CYS A 505 -5.64 -16.38 -8.46
N THR A 506 -6.93 -16.02 -8.47
CA THR A 506 -7.76 -15.97 -7.28
C THR A 506 -8.46 -17.31 -7.09
N VAL A 507 -8.23 -17.94 -5.94
CA VAL A 507 -8.81 -19.23 -5.56
C VAL A 507 -10.00 -19.00 -4.66
N ALA A 508 -11.17 -19.30 -5.21
CA ALA A 508 -12.47 -19.19 -4.58
C ALA A 508 -13.10 -20.57 -4.33
N SER A 509 -14.19 -20.60 -3.58
CA SER A 509 -14.95 -21.84 -3.27
C SER A 509 -15.41 -22.63 -4.52
N HIS A 510 -15.60 -21.94 -5.64
CA HIS A 510 -16.12 -22.47 -6.90
C HIS A 510 -15.04 -22.62 -7.99
N THR A 511 -13.76 -22.39 -7.69
CA THR A 511 -12.67 -22.51 -8.67
C THR A 511 -12.46 -23.97 -9.06
N GLN A 512 -12.76 -24.33 -10.32
CA GLN A 512 -12.71 -25.71 -10.81
C GLN A 512 -11.35 -26.11 -11.39
N SER A 513 -10.63 -25.19 -12.02
CA SER A 513 -9.33 -25.47 -12.67
C SER A 513 -8.37 -24.30 -12.50
N ILE A 514 -7.12 -24.62 -12.15
CA ILE A 514 -6.02 -23.66 -11.99
C ILE A 514 -4.95 -24.06 -13.01
N SER A 515 -4.41 -23.08 -13.75
CA SER A 515 -3.34 -23.32 -14.72
C SER A 515 -2.02 -23.70 -14.03
N ASP A 516 -1.25 -24.60 -14.64
CA ASP A 516 0.09 -24.97 -14.17
C ASP A 516 1.09 -23.80 -14.30
N GLU A 517 0.76 -22.76 -15.09
CA GLU A 517 1.58 -21.56 -15.26
C GLU A 517 1.43 -20.53 -14.13
N VAL A 518 0.45 -20.73 -13.24
CA VAL A 518 0.22 -19.82 -12.11
C VAL A 518 1.46 -19.77 -11.22
N ARG A 519 1.79 -18.56 -10.77
CA ARG A 519 2.89 -18.27 -9.85
C ARG A 519 2.41 -17.56 -8.60
N HIS A 520 1.32 -16.81 -8.69
CA HIS A 520 0.80 -15.99 -7.61
C HIS A 520 -0.64 -16.38 -7.34
N VAL A 521 -0.90 -16.87 -6.13
CA VAL A 521 -2.23 -17.32 -5.70
C VAL A 521 -2.72 -16.47 -4.54
N VAL A 522 -3.99 -16.07 -4.64
CA VAL A 522 -4.71 -15.40 -3.57
C VAL A 522 -5.96 -16.20 -3.22
N PHE A 523 -6.16 -16.49 -1.94
CA PHE A 523 -7.36 -17.16 -1.46
C PHE A 523 -8.42 -16.13 -1.06
N SER A 524 -9.66 -16.29 -1.55
CA SER A 524 -10.75 -15.32 -1.32
C SER A 524 -11.84 -15.79 -0.37
N ASP A 525 -12.46 -16.93 -0.63
CA ASP A 525 -13.63 -17.47 0.10
C ASP A 525 -13.54 -19.00 0.18
N TYR A 526 -12.31 -19.51 0.18
CA TYR A 526 -12.06 -20.95 0.23
C TYR A 526 -12.38 -21.50 1.62
N ASP A 527 -13.07 -22.64 1.66
CA ASP A 527 -13.39 -23.33 2.91
C ASP A 527 -12.15 -24.02 3.48
N LEU A 528 -11.57 -23.40 4.52
CA LEU A 528 -10.34 -23.83 5.19
C LEU A 528 -10.58 -24.74 6.40
N THR A 529 -11.84 -25.12 6.66
CA THR A 529 -12.21 -25.89 7.86
C THR A 529 -11.87 -27.38 7.80
N GLY A 530 -11.43 -27.87 6.64
CA GLY A 530 -11.00 -29.27 6.51
C GLY A 530 -10.67 -29.75 5.08
N LYS A 531 -10.57 -28.86 4.10
CA LYS A 531 -10.21 -29.23 2.73
C LYS A 531 -8.70 -29.16 2.52
N GLU A 532 -8.18 -30.18 1.85
CA GLU A 532 -6.84 -30.17 1.26
C GLU A 532 -6.72 -29.01 0.24
N LEU A 533 -5.49 -28.69 -0.17
CA LEU A 533 -5.26 -27.77 -1.28
C LEU A 533 -6.07 -28.18 -2.51
N PRO A 534 -6.55 -27.22 -3.34
CA PRO A 534 -7.26 -27.57 -4.57
C PRO A 534 -6.45 -28.56 -5.41
N ALA A 535 -7.08 -29.65 -5.86
CA ALA A 535 -6.38 -30.73 -6.55
C ALA A 535 -5.61 -30.26 -7.79
N SER A 536 -6.11 -29.23 -8.47
CA SER A 536 -5.43 -28.56 -9.60
C SER A 536 -4.15 -27.86 -9.17
N LEU A 537 -4.11 -27.26 -7.98
CA LEU A 537 -2.92 -26.57 -7.46
C LEU A 537 -1.83 -27.55 -7.02
N LEU A 538 -2.22 -28.79 -6.67
CA LEU A 538 -1.25 -29.81 -6.26
C LEU A 538 -0.21 -30.06 -7.34
N ASN A 539 -0.48 -29.95 -8.64
CA ASN A 539 0.53 -30.22 -9.67
C ASN A 539 1.54 -29.08 -9.89
N ASN A 540 1.30 -27.90 -9.31
CA ASN A 540 2.14 -26.73 -9.51
C ASN A 540 3.45 -26.81 -8.69
N GLN A 541 4.59 -26.55 -9.34
CA GLN A 541 5.92 -26.51 -8.71
C GLN A 541 6.59 -25.13 -8.78
N THR A 542 5.93 -24.14 -9.39
CA THR A 542 6.51 -22.82 -9.72
C THR A 542 5.89 -21.67 -8.91
N LEU A 543 4.99 -21.97 -7.96
CA LEU A 543 4.40 -20.96 -7.08
C LEU A 543 5.46 -20.15 -6.34
N ARG A 544 5.29 -18.83 -6.39
CA ARG A 544 6.11 -17.81 -5.73
C ARG A 544 5.34 -17.08 -4.62
N THR A 545 4.02 -16.91 -4.77
CA THR A 545 3.18 -16.25 -3.77
C THR A 545 1.98 -17.10 -3.38
N ILE A 546 1.75 -17.21 -2.08
CA ILE A 546 0.45 -17.58 -1.50
C ILE A 546 0.05 -16.43 -0.58
N SER A 547 -1.16 -15.91 -0.77
CA SER A 547 -1.69 -14.82 0.04
C SER A 547 -3.13 -15.06 0.48
N PHE A 548 -3.37 -14.84 1.77
CA PHE A 548 -4.69 -14.77 2.41
C PHE A 548 -5.01 -13.31 2.75
N SER A 549 -4.93 -12.43 1.76
CA SER A 549 -5.09 -10.98 1.92
C SER A 549 -6.53 -10.51 2.20
N VAL A 550 -7.50 -11.42 2.23
CA VAL A 550 -8.90 -11.12 2.55
C VAL A 550 -9.15 -11.36 4.04
N ASP A 551 -9.60 -10.31 4.73
CA ASP A 551 -9.85 -10.34 6.17
C ASP A 551 -10.74 -11.51 6.60
N GLY A 552 -10.26 -12.29 7.57
CA GLY A 552 -10.99 -13.41 8.16
C GLY A 552 -11.01 -14.69 7.32
N VAL A 553 -10.14 -14.78 6.31
CA VAL A 553 -9.99 -15.95 5.42
C VAL A 553 -8.65 -16.66 5.66
N GLY A 554 -7.89 -16.32 6.70
CA GLY A 554 -6.63 -16.98 6.98
C GLY A 554 -6.77 -18.47 7.31
N PRO A 555 -5.71 -19.28 7.15
CA PRO A 555 -5.74 -20.70 7.50
C PRO A 555 -6.10 -20.96 8.96
N MET A 556 -6.99 -21.93 9.15
CA MET A 556 -7.47 -22.35 10.46
C MET A 556 -6.73 -23.59 11.02
N SER A 557 -5.89 -24.24 10.21
CA SER A 557 -5.23 -25.51 10.54
C SER A 557 -3.74 -25.50 10.24
N THR A 558 -2.92 -25.92 11.21
CA THR A 558 -1.47 -26.18 11.04
C THR A 558 -1.20 -27.16 9.90
N MET A 559 -2.04 -28.19 9.73
CA MET A 559 -1.88 -29.20 8.68
C MET A 559 -2.01 -28.59 7.28
N PHE A 560 -2.91 -27.63 7.10
CA PHE A 560 -3.06 -26.91 5.85
C PHE A 560 -1.78 -26.12 5.52
N VAL A 561 -1.23 -25.42 6.51
CA VAL A 561 0.04 -24.67 6.36
C VAL A 561 1.20 -25.61 6.04
N GLU A 562 1.31 -26.75 6.72
CA GLU A 562 2.32 -27.79 6.43
C GLU A 562 2.20 -28.28 4.98
N ASN A 563 0.99 -28.55 4.49
CA ASN A 563 0.76 -28.98 3.11
C ASN A 563 1.19 -27.93 2.09
N CYS A 564 0.92 -26.64 2.34
CA CYS A 564 1.41 -25.53 1.51
C CYS A 564 2.94 -25.52 1.47
N ILE A 565 3.58 -25.56 2.63
CA ILE A 565 5.04 -25.49 2.77
C ILE A 565 5.71 -26.68 2.09
N ALA A 566 5.23 -27.89 2.36
CA ALA A 566 5.81 -29.12 1.83
C ALA A 566 5.71 -29.18 0.30
N ARG A 567 4.68 -28.57 -0.29
CA ARG A 567 4.45 -28.61 -1.74
C ARG A 567 5.20 -27.51 -2.49
N PHE A 568 5.23 -26.30 -1.97
CA PHE A 568 5.67 -25.12 -2.71
C PHE A 568 7.01 -24.60 -2.19
N ALA A 569 8.08 -25.33 -2.51
CA ALA A 569 9.43 -25.00 -2.01
C ALA A 569 10.02 -23.69 -2.60
N GLN A 570 9.46 -23.15 -3.69
CA GLN A 570 9.96 -21.96 -4.40
C GLN A 570 9.32 -20.64 -3.95
N LEU A 571 8.47 -20.67 -2.90
CA LEU A 571 7.77 -19.49 -2.38
C LEU A 571 8.75 -18.38 -1.97
N ARG A 572 8.43 -17.16 -2.38
CA ARG A 572 9.03 -15.89 -1.95
C ARG A 572 8.14 -15.16 -0.97
N VAL A 573 6.83 -15.23 -1.17
CA VAL A 573 5.82 -14.56 -0.34
C VAL A 573 4.87 -15.62 0.22
N LEU A 574 4.79 -15.68 1.54
CA LEU A 574 3.79 -16.44 2.26
C LEU A 574 3.05 -15.48 3.21
N ASP A 575 1.88 -15.03 2.80
CA ASP A 575 0.98 -14.24 3.62
C ASP A 575 -0.16 -15.15 4.09
N ILE A 576 -0.08 -15.53 5.35
CA ILE A 576 -1.06 -16.32 6.11
C ILE A 576 -1.54 -15.49 7.31
N SER A 577 -1.76 -14.20 7.11
CA SER A 577 -2.38 -13.31 8.10
C SER A 577 -3.85 -13.69 8.37
N ASP A 578 -4.43 -13.10 9.42
CA ASP A 578 -5.83 -13.33 9.87
C ASP A 578 -6.19 -14.82 10.05
N SER A 579 -5.27 -15.56 10.67
CA SER A 579 -5.34 -17.01 10.86
C SER A 579 -5.65 -17.41 12.31
N CYS A 580 -5.96 -18.69 12.56
CA CYS A 580 -6.20 -19.19 13.93
C CYS A 580 -5.43 -20.46 14.33
N PHE A 581 -4.40 -20.84 13.57
CA PHE A 581 -3.60 -22.04 13.87
C PHE A 581 -2.66 -21.83 15.07
N ASP A 582 -2.42 -22.90 15.85
CA ASP A 582 -1.68 -22.84 17.11
C ASP A 582 -0.15 -22.78 16.96
N GLU A 583 0.39 -23.41 15.91
CA GLU A 583 1.83 -23.52 15.66
C GLU A 583 2.18 -23.36 14.17
N LEU A 584 3.25 -22.63 13.88
CA LEU A 584 3.84 -22.60 12.55
C LEU A 584 4.75 -23.83 12.38
N PRO A 585 4.54 -24.68 11.35
CA PRO A 585 5.27 -25.93 11.26
C PRO A 585 6.78 -25.77 11.09
N ARG A 586 7.56 -26.72 11.63
CA ARG A 586 9.04 -26.72 11.52
C ARG A 586 9.54 -26.79 10.08
N SER A 587 8.74 -27.32 9.15
CA SER A 587 9.04 -27.38 7.73
C SER A 587 9.21 -25.99 7.10
N VAL A 588 8.72 -24.91 7.74
CA VAL A 588 8.87 -23.54 7.24
C VAL A 588 10.32 -23.20 6.92
N GLY A 589 11.28 -23.70 7.71
CA GLY A 589 12.72 -23.51 7.48
C GLY A 589 13.26 -24.14 6.19
N GLU A 590 12.48 -24.94 5.48
CA GLU A 590 12.83 -25.52 4.18
C GLU A 590 12.50 -24.58 3.01
N LEU A 591 11.72 -23.50 3.23
CA LEU A 591 11.41 -22.46 2.24
C LEU A 591 12.59 -21.49 2.04
N LYS A 592 13.71 -21.99 1.51
CA LYS A 592 14.97 -21.23 1.41
C LYS A 592 14.88 -19.92 0.61
N TYR A 593 13.89 -19.82 -0.28
CA TYR A 593 13.65 -18.65 -1.13
C TYR A 593 12.69 -17.63 -0.51
N LEU A 594 12.12 -17.92 0.67
CA LEU A 594 11.14 -17.05 1.31
C LEU A 594 11.78 -15.71 1.69
N ARG A 595 11.15 -14.63 1.24
CA ARG A 595 11.56 -13.24 1.45
C ARG A 595 10.53 -12.47 2.28
N TYR A 596 9.26 -12.89 2.28
CA TYR A 596 8.19 -12.27 3.02
C TYR A 596 7.35 -13.33 3.74
N LEU A 597 7.22 -13.18 5.06
CA LEU A 597 6.35 -14.00 5.89
C LEU A 597 5.44 -13.08 6.72
N ASP A 598 4.13 -13.21 6.52
CA ASP A 598 3.12 -12.52 7.32
C ASP A 598 2.21 -13.55 7.99
N ILE A 599 2.23 -13.53 9.33
CA ILE A 599 1.38 -14.34 10.22
C ILE A 599 0.57 -13.45 11.17
N SER A 600 0.40 -12.18 10.80
CA SER A 600 -0.26 -11.17 11.63
C SER A 600 -1.71 -11.54 11.92
N SER A 601 -2.24 -10.99 12.99
CA SER A 601 -3.61 -11.22 13.46
C SER A 601 -3.90 -12.70 13.77
N ASN A 602 -2.88 -13.49 14.07
CA ASN A 602 -3.07 -14.84 14.56
C ASN A 602 -3.24 -14.83 16.09
N GLY A 603 -4.47 -15.04 16.55
CA GLY A 603 -4.83 -15.02 17.97
C GLY A 603 -4.34 -16.23 18.77
N SER A 604 -3.95 -17.33 18.11
CA SER A 604 -3.62 -18.61 18.75
C SER A 604 -2.11 -18.88 18.82
N ILE A 605 -1.33 -18.34 17.88
CA ILE A 605 0.10 -18.65 17.77
C ILE A 605 0.89 -18.19 19.00
N ARG A 606 1.72 -19.09 19.53
CA ARG A 606 2.55 -18.82 20.72
C ARG A 606 4.02 -18.59 20.40
N GLU A 607 4.58 -19.34 19.46
CA GLU A 607 6.01 -19.27 19.14
C GLU A 607 6.27 -19.50 17.66
N LEU A 608 7.44 -19.06 17.20
CA LEU A 608 8.00 -19.44 15.90
C LEU A 608 8.91 -20.64 16.09
N PRO A 609 8.91 -21.61 15.16
CA PRO A 609 9.81 -22.75 15.24
C PRO A 609 11.27 -22.30 15.10
N ASP A 610 12.19 -22.95 15.82
CA ASP A 610 13.63 -22.67 15.74
C ASP A 610 14.17 -22.75 14.30
N SER A 611 13.56 -23.58 13.44
CA SER A 611 13.92 -23.74 12.04
C SER A 611 13.74 -22.48 11.20
N ILE A 612 13.00 -21.47 11.69
CA ILE A 612 12.87 -20.18 11.00
C ILE A 612 14.24 -19.53 10.78
N ASN A 613 15.23 -19.80 11.64
CA ASN A 613 16.59 -19.30 11.52
C ASN A 613 17.34 -19.75 10.24
N LYS A 614 16.79 -20.73 9.50
CA LYS A 614 17.30 -21.19 8.19
C LYS A 614 16.90 -20.29 7.03
N LEU A 615 15.93 -19.40 7.23
CA LEU A 615 15.36 -18.54 6.18
C LEU A 615 16.25 -17.33 5.88
N LEU A 616 17.46 -17.59 5.37
CA LEU A 616 18.48 -16.55 5.21
C LEU A 616 18.10 -15.43 4.24
N SER A 617 17.19 -15.71 3.30
CA SER A 617 16.65 -14.74 2.34
C SER A 617 15.47 -13.93 2.89
N LEU A 618 14.99 -14.20 4.10
CA LEU A 618 13.83 -13.51 4.66
C LEU A 618 14.15 -12.02 4.86
N GLN A 619 13.35 -11.16 4.24
CA GLN A 619 13.46 -9.70 4.28
C GLN A 619 12.39 -9.07 5.16
N THR A 620 11.18 -9.65 5.19
CA THR A 620 10.05 -9.14 5.98
C THR A 620 9.47 -10.24 6.84
N LEU A 621 9.33 -9.96 8.13
CA LEU A 621 8.63 -10.79 9.11
C LEU A 621 7.56 -9.96 9.80
N ARG A 622 6.29 -10.32 9.61
CA ARG A 622 5.15 -9.68 10.27
C ARG A 622 4.44 -10.66 11.21
N VAL A 623 4.45 -10.32 12.49
CA VAL A 623 3.83 -11.05 13.63
C VAL A 623 3.09 -10.03 14.51
N SER A 624 2.37 -9.09 13.88
CA SER A 624 1.60 -8.06 14.57
C SER A 624 0.22 -8.57 14.95
N HIS A 625 -0.38 -8.03 16.03
CA HIS A 625 -1.69 -8.41 16.54
C HIS A 625 -1.81 -9.89 16.96
N CYS A 626 -0.69 -10.55 17.30
CA CYS A 626 -0.66 -11.91 17.82
C CYS A 626 -0.62 -11.92 19.35
N ALA A 627 -1.80 -11.82 19.98
CA ALA A 627 -1.91 -11.60 21.44
C ALA A 627 -1.29 -12.70 22.31
N GLN A 628 -1.17 -13.93 21.81
CA GLN A 628 -0.59 -15.05 22.54
C GLN A 628 0.92 -15.24 22.35
N PHE A 629 1.53 -14.49 21.43
CA PHE A 629 2.91 -14.67 21.01
C PHE A 629 3.92 -14.38 22.12
N GLU A 630 4.72 -15.38 22.48
CA GLU A 630 5.66 -15.34 23.60
C GLU A 630 6.93 -14.57 23.28
N GLY A 631 7.40 -14.57 22.03
CA GLY A 631 8.59 -13.82 21.62
C GLY A 631 9.34 -14.41 20.43
N LEU A 632 10.34 -13.67 19.95
CA LEU A 632 11.21 -14.14 18.87
C LEU A 632 12.15 -15.25 19.35
N PRO A 633 12.49 -16.23 18.48
CA PRO A 633 13.44 -17.29 18.81
C PRO A 633 14.85 -16.73 19.03
N LYS A 634 15.65 -17.45 19.82
CA LYS A 634 17.01 -17.01 20.23
C LYS A 634 17.96 -16.79 19.05
N ASP A 635 17.79 -17.54 17.98
CA ASP A 635 18.63 -17.51 16.79
C ASP A 635 18.08 -16.60 15.67
N ILE A 636 17.16 -15.68 15.99
CA ILE A 636 16.61 -14.74 14.99
C ILE A 636 17.71 -13.91 14.30
N GLY A 637 18.85 -13.71 14.97
CA GLY A 637 20.03 -13.03 14.42
C GLY A 637 20.65 -13.69 13.18
N ASN A 638 20.32 -14.94 12.90
CA ASN A 638 20.76 -15.62 11.67
C ASN A 638 20.04 -15.08 10.43
N LEU A 639 18.93 -14.36 10.58
CA LEU A 639 18.17 -13.75 9.50
C LEU A 639 18.83 -12.43 9.04
N ILE A 640 20.07 -12.51 8.56
CA ILE A 640 20.91 -11.36 8.21
C ILE A 640 20.35 -10.48 7.07
N SER A 641 19.42 -11.02 6.27
CA SER A 641 18.72 -10.29 5.20
C SER A 641 17.48 -9.56 5.69
N LEU A 642 17.10 -9.69 6.96
CA LEU A 642 15.86 -9.12 7.50
C LEU A 642 15.93 -7.59 7.52
N ARG A 643 14.92 -6.97 6.91
CA ARG A 643 14.78 -5.52 6.69
C ARG A 643 13.60 -4.97 7.48
N HIS A 644 12.53 -5.74 7.62
CA HIS A 644 11.29 -5.29 8.25
C HIS A 644 10.81 -6.30 9.29
N VAL A 645 10.58 -5.82 10.51
CA VAL A 645 9.98 -6.60 11.59
C VAL A 645 8.79 -5.85 12.14
N HIS A 646 7.61 -6.48 12.09
CA HIS A 646 6.41 -6.04 12.78
C HIS A 646 6.08 -7.09 13.84
N ILE A 647 5.93 -6.71 15.10
CA ILE A 647 5.84 -7.69 16.19
C ILE A 647 4.88 -7.25 17.29
N THR A 648 4.08 -8.20 17.75
CA THR A 648 3.45 -8.24 19.07
C THR A 648 4.18 -9.29 19.91
N THR A 649 4.50 -9.00 21.16
CA THR A 649 5.21 -9.95 22.03
C THR A 649 4.82 -9.81 23.49
N LYS A 650 4.79 -10.94 24.20
CA LYS A 650 4.65 -10.99 25.66
C LYS A 650 5.97 -10.81 26.41
N GLN A 651 7.11 -10.71 25.73
CA GLN A 651 8.40 -10.46 26.36
C GLN A 651 8.40 -9.12 27.11
N SER A 652 8.98 -9.13 28.31
CA SER A 652 9.17 -7.90 29.09
C SER A 652 10.27 -7.00 28.53
N SER A 653 11.22 -7.58 27.79
CA SER A 653 12.32 -6.87 27.15
C SER A 653 12.61 -7.50 25.78
N PHE A 654 12.90 -6.66 24.79
CA PHE A 654 13.29 -7.14 23.47
C PHE A 654 14.65 -7.89 23.52
N PRO A 655 14.94 -8.87 22.62
CA PRO A 655 16.15 -9.69 22.73
C PRO A 655 17.46 -8.94 22.44
N ASP A 656 18.40 -8.93 23.39
CA ASP A 656 19.65 -8.15 23.29
C ASP A 656 20.68 -8.72 22.29
N LYS A 657 21.15 -9.95 22.53
CA LYS A 657 22.21 -10.57 21.71
C LYS A 657 21.71 -11.05 20.35
N ALA A 658 20.43 -11.38 20.26
CA ALA A 658 19.87 -12.00 19.08
C ALA A 658 19.70 -11.01 17.92
N ILE A 659 19.45 -9.72 18.20
CA ILE A 659 19.22 -8.73 17.15
C ILE A 659 20.49 -8.03 16.65
N GLY A 660 21.61 -8.17 17.38
CA GLY A 660 22.87 -7.49 17.04
C GLY A 660 23.44 -7.84 15.67
N CYS A 661 23.00 -8.96 15.08
CA CYS A 661 23.40 -9.40 13.75
C CYS A 661 22.48 -8.90 12.62
N LEU A 662 21.35 -8.26 12.94
CA LEU A 662 20.35 -7.78 11.97
C LEU A 662 20.74 -6.41 11.39
N SER A 663 21.95 -6.30 10.83
CA SER A 663 22.52 -5.04 10.32
C SER A 663 21.79 -4.48 9.08
N SER A 664 20.96 -5.30 8.42
CA SER A 664 20.12 -4.91 7.29
C SER A 664 18.76 -4.32 7.70
N LEU A 665 18.42 -4.32 9.00
CA LEU A 665 17.11 -3.90 9.47
C LEU A 665 16.86 -2.41 9.17
N ARG A 666 15.74 -2.13 8.50
CA ARG A 666 15.26 -0.81 8.08
C ARG A 666 14.06 -0.34 8.87
N SER A 667 13.14 -1.23 9.23
CA SER A 667 12.00 -0.88 10.06
C SER A 667 11.71 -1.89 11.16
N LEU A 668 11.37 -1.36 12.33
CA LEU A 668 10.99 -2.14 13.51
C LEU A 668 9.71 -1.53 14.09
N TYR A 669 8.64 -2.32 14.09
CA TYR A 669 7.33 -1.92 14.60
C TYR A 669 6.92 -2.84 15.76
N PHE A 670 6.60 -2.25 16.90
CA PHE A 670 5.99 -2.92 18.04
C PHE A 670 4.51 -2.55 18.11
N TYR A 671 3.65 -3.55 18.11
CA TYR A 671 2.19 -3.38 18.20
C TYR A 671 1.66 -4.12 19.42
N SER A 672 0.94 -3.40 20.28
CA SER A 672 0.15 -3.97 21.36
C SER A 672 0.98 -4.88 22.29
N CYS A 673 2.26 -4.57 22.53
CA CYS A 673 3.14 -5.34 23.40
C CYS A 673 2.87 -4.98 24.87
N THR A 674 1.82 -5.55 25.45
CA THR A 674 1.29 -5.17 26.77
C THR A 674 2.25 -5.41 27.94
N ASN A 675 3.21 -6.32 27.78
CA ASN A 675 4.19 -6.66 28.81
C ASN A 675 5.54 -5.95 28.64
N LEU A 676 5.78 -5.26 27.53
CA LEU A 676 7.07 -4.68 27.20
C LEU A 676 7.40 -3.53 28.15
N VAL A 677 8.43 -3.71 28.99
CA VAL A 677 8.88 -2.72 29.99
C VAL A 677 10.02 -1.86 29.46
N SER A 678 10.91 -2.45 28.66
CA SER A 678 12.04 -1.74 28.05
C SER A 678 12.37 -2.31 26.66
N LEU A 679 12.95 -1.48 25.80
CA LEU A 679 13.70 -1.98 24.65
C LEU A 679 15.09 -2.46 25.09
N SER A 680 15.83 -3.10 24.19
CA SER A 680 17.12 -3.73 24.48
C SER A 680 18.31 -2.84 24.07
N GLU A 681 19.46 -2.95 24.74
CA GLU A 681 20.69 -2.23 24.37
C GLU A 681 21.28 -2.74 23.03
N GLY A 682 20.87 -3.93 22.58
CA GLY A 682 21.15 -4.50 21.26
C GLY A 682 20.70 -3.60 20.10
N LEU A 683 19.81 -2.63 20.33
CA LEU A 683 19.45 -1.61 19.34
C LEU A 683 20.67 -0.82 18.83
N GLN A 684 21.77 -0.75 19.59
CA GLN A 684 22.98 -0.02 19.20
C GLN A 684 23.60 -0.54 17.90
N TYR A 685 23.33 -1.80 17.54
CA TYR A 685 23.84 -2.43 16.33
C TYR A 685 22.97 -2.17 15.10
N LEU A 686 21.75 -1.66 15.27
CA LEU A 686 20.78 -1.43 14.19
C LEU A 686 20.99 -0.04 13.55
N THR A 687 22.23 0.28 13.16
CA THR A 687 22.62 1.59 12.61
C THR A 687 21.98 1.92 11.26
N SER A 688 21.41 0.90 10.61
CA SER A 688 20.67 0.94 9.36
C SER A 688 19.18 1.28 9.49
N LEU A 689 18.66 1.32 10.73
CA LEU A 689 17.24 1.48 11.02
C LEU A 689 16.76 2.88 10.64
N ARG A 690 15.69 2.95 9.82
CA ARG A 690 15.05 4.19 9.35
C ARG A 690 13.73 4.47 10.05
N THR A 691 12.98 3.43 10.39
CA THR A 691 11.68 3.57 11.07
C THR A 691 11.64 2.75 12.34
N LEU A 692 11.25 3.41 13.44
CA LEU A 692 10.93 2.77 14.71
C LEU A 692 9.52 3.21 15.12
N ALA A 693 8.62 2.25 15.30
CA ALA A 693 7.28 2.51 15.78
C ALA A 693 6.98 1.66 17.00
N ILE A 694 6.37 2.27 18.01
CA ILE A 694 6.00 1.64 19.27
C ILE A 694 4.58 2.09 19.57
N ILE A 695 3.64 1.17 19.43
CA ILE A 695 2.21 1.47 19.41
C ILE A 695 1.52 0.52 20.38
N GLY A 696 0.79 1.07 21.36
CA GLY A 696 0.03 0.26 22.32
C GLY A 696 0.92 -0.55 23.29
N CYS A 697 2.04 0.03 23.75
CA CYS A 697 2.95 -0.61 24.70
C CYS A 697 2.83 0.07 26.09
N PRO A 698 1.75 -0.17 26.86
CA PRO A 698 1.41 0.64 28.03
C PRO A 698 2.43 0.57 29.16
N ARG A 699 3.16 -0.53 29.30
CA ARG A 699 4.16 -0.77 30.36
C ARG A 699 5.57 -0.29 30.02
N LEU A 700 5.79 0.27 28.83
CA LEU A 700 7.10 0.75 28.44
C LEU A 700 7.46 1.96 29.30
N THR A 701 8.54 1.88 30.06
CA THR A 701 8.88 2.91 31.07
C THR A 701 9.99 3.86 30.62
N PHE A 702 10.98 3.37 29.88
CA PHE A 702 12.11 4.17 29.39
C PHE A 702 12.72 3.60 28.09
N PHE A 703 13.52 4.43 27.43
CA PHE A 703 14.32 4.04 26.27
C PHE A 703 15.75 3.63 26.68
N PRO A 704 16.36 2.64 26.01
CA PRO A 704 17.74 2.24 26.28
C PRO A 704 18.74 3.30 25.77
N SER A 705 19.93 3.32 26.36
CA SER A 705 21.00 4.25 25.98
C SER A 705 21.45 4.05 24.52
N ALA A 706 21.20 2.86 23.98
CA ALA A 706 21.39 2.46 22.60
C ALA A 706 20.71 3.35 21.56
N MET A 707 19.61 4.03 21.90
CA MET A 707 18.84 4.87 20.96
C MET A 707 19.70 5.94 20.27
N LYS A 708 20.70 6.50 20.97
CA LYS A 708 21.62 7.51 20.40
C LYS A 708 22.44 6.99 19.20
N HIS A 709 22.56 5.68 19.02
CA HIS A 709 23.31 5.06 17.93
C HIS A 709 22.48 4.86 16.66
N LEU A 710 21.16 5.08 16.71
CA LEU A 710 20.25 4.97 15.56
C LEU A 710 20.33 6.22 14.67
N THR A 711 21.52 6.52 14.17
CA THR A 711 21.82 7.78 13.45
C THR A 711 21.15 7.88 12.08
N ALA A 712 20.66 6.77 11.52
CA ALA A 712 19.91 6.72 10.26
C ALA A 712 18.38 6.83 10.44
N LEU A 713 17.89 6.96 11.68
CA LEU A 713 16.45 6.96 11.96
C LEU A 713 15.78 8.22 11.40
N GLU A 714 14.80 8.03 10.52
CA GLU A 714 14.03 9.08 9.84
C GLU A 714 12.62 9.21 10.42
N ASN A 715 12.01 8.11 10.86
CA ASN A 715 10.63 8.07 11.35
C ASN A 715 10.59 7.45 12.75
N LEU A 716 10.03 8.20 13.71
CA LEU A 716 9.82 7.74 15.07
C LEU A 716 8.34 7.91 15.46
N LEU A 717 7.70 6.82 15.82
CA LEU A 717 6.31 6.79 16.23
C LEU A 717 6.20 6.18 17.64
N ILE A 718 5.59 6.90 18.56
CA ILE A 718 5.41 6.48 19.95
C ILE A 718 3.97 6.81 20.34
N VAL A 719 3.14 5.78 20.49
CA VAL A 719 1.71 5.97 20.74
C VAL A 719 1.18 4.99 21.78
N ASP A 720 0.35 5.49 22.69
CA ASP A 720 -0.31 4.71 23.75
C ASP A 720 0.68 3.98 24.70
N CYS A 721 1.84 4.58 24.94
CA CYS A 721 2.82 4.13 25.93
C CYS A 721 2.59 4.85 27.27
N LYS A 722 1.58 4.40 28.03
CA LYS A 722 1.04 5.11 29.20
C LYS A 722 2.01 5.29 30.37
N GLU A 723 2.95 4.36 30.58
CA GLU A 723 3.97 4.44 31.63
C GLU A 723 5.27 5.11 31.15
N LEU A 724 5.36 5.48 29.87
CA LEU A 724 6.56 6.07 29.30
C LEU A 724 6.63 7.54 29.70
N THR A 725 7.60 7.87 30.56
CA THR A 725 7.87 9.24 30.96
C THR A 725 9.10 9.77 30.23
N LEU A 726 8.89 10.63 29.22
CA LEU A 726 9.95 11.32 28.47
C LEU A 726 10.55 12.49 29.27
N LEU A 727 11.05 12.23 30.49
CA LEU A 727 11.45 13.27 31.44
C LEU A 727 12.68 14.09 31.01
N GLU A 728 13.54 13.55 30.14
CA GLU A 728 14.82 14.21 29.82
C GLU A 728 15.20 14.31 28.33
N TRP A 729 14.49 13.66 27.38
CA TRP A 729 14.84 13.63 25.93
C TRP A 729 16.30 13.27 25.57
N GLN A 730 17.19 13.06 26.56
CA GLN A 730 18.57 12.58 26.42
C GLN A 730 18.61 11.25 25.65
N ASP A 731 17.59 10.41 25.83
CA ASP A 731 17.47 9.12 25.17
C ASP A 731 17.41 9.24 23.64
N ILE A 732 16.94 10.37 23.11
CA ILE A 732 16.78 10.59 21.67
C ILE A 732 17.62 11.75 21.12
N GLU A 733 18.53 12.29 21.92
CA GLU A 733 19.45 13.37 21.54
C GLU A 733 20.35 12.99 20.34
N GLY A 734 20.66 11.70 20.16
CA GLY A 734 21.45 11.20 19.04
C GLY A 734 20.74 11.14 17.69
N LEU A 735 19.41 11.34 17.65
CA LEU A 735 18.57 11.08 16.47
C LEU A 735 18.52 12.27 15.49
N ARG A 736 19.64 12.54 14.82
CA ARG A 736 19.82 13.74 13.98
C ARG A 736 19.08 13.71 12.63
N MET A 737 18.62 12.55 12.20
CA MET A 737 18.00 12.34 10.88
C MET A 737 16.47 12.28 10.91
N ILE A 738 15.85 12.48 12.07
CA ILE A 738 14.38 12.43 12.20
C ILE A 738 13.75 13.49 11.31
N ARG A 739 12.85 13.01 10.45
CA ARG A 739 12.01 13.79 9.53
C ARG A 739 10.54 13.71 9.92
N SER A 740 10.10 12.56 10.44
CA SER A 740 8.73 12.36 10.91
C SER A 740 8.75 11.93 12.37
N LEU A 741 8.05 12.70 13.20
CA LEU A 741 7.87 12.40 14.62
C LEU A 741 6.39 12.37 14.95
N VAL A 742 6.00 11.30 15.61
CA VAL A 742 4.62 11.07 15.98
C VAL A 742 4.54 10.62 17.42
N ILE A 743 3.84 11.39 18.25
CA ILE A 743 3.73 11.14 19.69
C ILE A 743 2.27 11.22 20.08
N GLY A 744 1.77 10.17 20.76
CA GLY A 744 0.43 10.22 21.29
C GLY A 744 0.13 9.27 22.45
N GLY A 745 -0.97 9.52 23.16
CA GLY A 745 -1.42 8.67 24.27
C GLY A 745 -0.42 8.55 25.44
N LEU A 746 0.47 9.53 25.59
CA LEU A 746 1.45 9.61 26.68
C LEU A 746 0.89 10.43 27.85
N PRO A 747 1.29 10.14 29.11
CA PRO A 747 0.78 10.84 30.29
C PRO A 747 1.19 12.32 30.31
N GLY A 748 2.38 12.66 29.81
CA GLY A 748 2.87 14.02 29.73
C GLY A 748 4.10 14.15 28.84
N LEU A 749 4.36 15.39 28.39
CA LEU A 749 5.51 15.76 27.55
C LEU A 749 6.17 16.98 28.20
N GLU A 750 7.22 16.79 29.00
CA GLU A 750 7.89 17.92 29.66
C GLU A 750 8.65 18.78 28.63
N SER A 751 8.51 20.10 28.74
CA SER A 751 9.25 21.08 27.96
C SER A 751 10.54 21.46 28.70
N LYS A 752 11.63 20.74 28.47
CA LYS A 752 12.98 21.22 28.83
C LYS A 752 13.75 21.60 27.56
N ASP A 753 14.64 22.57 27.70
CA ASP A 753 15.37 23.21 26.59
C ASP A 753 16.38 22.23 25.97
N VAL A 754 15.95 21.49 24.94
CA VAL A 754 16.77 20.52 24.20
C VAL A 754 16.67 20.88 22.71
N GLN A 755 17.70 21.54 22.16
CA GLN A 755 17.76 21.96 20.74
C GLN A 755 18.21 20.82 19.79
N CYS A 756 17.65 19.62 19.93
CA CYS A 756 18.29 18.44 19.31
C CYS A 756 17.62 17.94 18.01
N LEU A 757 16.44 18.47 17.65
CA LEU A 757 15.67 18.02 16.49
C LEU A 757 15.40 19.19 15.53
N GLY A 758 16.35 19.46 14.61
CA GLY A 758 16.24 20.55 13.62
C GLY A 758 15.75 20.13 12.22
N ASN A 759 15.60 18.82 11.97
CA ASN A 759 15.32 18.27 10.64
C ASN A 759 13.89 17.74 10.47
N ILE A 760 13.02 17.96 11.46
CA ILE A 760 11.64 17.45 11.44
C ILE A 760 10.86 18.16 10.34
N LYS A 761 10.30 17.39 9.42
CA LYS A 761 9.35 17.86 8.40
C LYS A 761 7.90 17.67 8.82
N MET A 762 7.64 16.68 9.67
CA MET A 762 6.31 16.32 10.11
C MET A 762 6.27 16.05 11.62
N LEU A 763 5.31 16.67 12.28
CA LEU A 763 5.00 16.41 13.68
C LEU A 763 3.51 16.16 13.88
N VAL A 764 3.18 15.04 14.52
CA VAL A 764 1.83 14.73 14.99
C VAL A 764 1.83 14.53 16.50
N LEU A 765 1.01 15.31 17.21
CA LEU A 765 0.79 15.22 18.66
C LEU A 765 -0.68 14.85 18.89
N ALA A 766 -0.95 13.65 19.41
CA ALA A 766 -2.31 13.14 19.52
C ALA A 766 -2.64 12.58 20.92
N GLY A 767 -3.77 12.93 21.53
CA GLY A 767 -4.18 12.28 22.78
C GLY A 767 -3.26 12.59 23.97
N LEU A 768 -2.75 13.82 24.08
CA LEU A 768 -1.82 14.22 25.14
C LEU A 768 -2.55 15.08 26.20
N PRO A 769 -2.99 14.50 27.32
CA PRO A 769 -3.84 15.20 28.29
C PRO A 769 -3.11 16.33 29.02
N GLN A 770 -1.80 16.27 29.23
CA GLN A 770 -1.04 17.33 29.90
C GLN A 770 -0.47 18.40 28.96
N LEU A 771 -0.63 18.25 27.65
CA LEU A 771 -0.07 19.20 26.68
C LEU A 771 -0.87 20.51 26.73
N VAL A 772 -0.27 21.57 27.29
CA VAL A 772 -0.89 22.91 27.37
C VAL A 772 -0.54 23.80 26.17
N THR A 773 0.69 23.68 25.66
CA THR A 773 1.20 24.41 24.49
C THR A 773 2.24 23.55 23.76
N LEU A 774 2.68 23.98 22.57
CA LEU A 774 3.68 23.24 21.82
C LEU A 774 5.05 23.28 22.53
N PRO A 775 5.83 22.19 22.51
CA PRO A 775 7.12 22.13 23.18
C PRO A 775 8.17 23.05 22.53
N ARG A 776 9.07 23.64 23.34
CA ARG A 776 10.12 24.57 22.87
C ARG A 776 11.17 23.93 21.97
N TRP A 777 11.46 22.63 22.12
CA TRP A 777 12.42 21.95 21.24
C TRP A 777 12.00 21.96 19.76
N LEU A 778 10.72 22.22 19.46
CA LEU A 778 10.21 22.37 18.10
C LEU A 778 10.67 23.69 17.44
N GLU A 779 11.04 24.71 18.22
CA GLU A 779 11.50 26.01 17.71
C GLU A 779 12.72 25.84 16.77
N GLY A 780 13.58 24.86 17.06
CA GLY A 780 14.73 24.52 16.23
C GLY A 780 14.39 23.94 14.84
N SER A 781 13.14 23.50 14.61
CA SER A 781 12.65 22.98 13.32
C SER A 781 11.96 24.05 12.45
N SER A 782 12.14 25.34 12.76
CA SER A 782 11.52 26.45 12.04
C SER A 782 11.82 26.51 10.54
N ALA A 783 12.98 26.02 10.11
CA ALA A 783 13.37 25.97 8.71
C ALA A 783 12.90 24.70 7.97
N THR A 784 12.35 23.70 8.66
CA THR A 784 12.14 22.35 8.09
C THR A 784 10.71 21.83 8.25
N LEU A 785 9.96 22.26 9.26
CA LEU A 785 8.63 21.73 9.56
C LEU A 785 7.59 22.15 8.50
N GLN A 786 7.02 21.16 7.83
CA GLN A 786 6.04 21.33 6.74
C GLN A 786 4.63 20.94 7.15
N TYR A 787 4.47 20.02 8.10
CA TYR A 787 3.17 19.57 8.58
C TYR A 787 3.16 19.44 10.11
N LEU A 788 2.18 20.09 10.73
CA LEU A 788 1.92 20.02 12.16
C LEU A 788 0.45 19.63 12.40
N ARG A 789 0.23 18.56 13.16
CA ARG A 789 -1.10 18.16 13.64
C ARG A 789 -1.12 18.04 15.15
N VAL A 790 -2.11 18.65 15.78
CA VAL A 790 -2.43 18.50 17.20
C VAL A 790 -3.87 18.00 17.31
N GLU A 791 -4.07 16.83 17.88
CA GLU A 791 -5.39 16.22 17.98
C GLU A 791 -5.68 15.67 19.38
N ARG A 792 -6.92 15.81 19.86
CA ARG A 792 -7.37 15.20 21.14
C ARG A 792 -6.47 15.59 22.33
N CYS A 793 -6.08 16.86 22.41
CA CYS A 793 -5.29 17.38 23.53
C CYS A 793 -6.18 18.28 24.40
N PRO A 794 -6.88 17.75 25.42
CA PRO A 794 -7.95 18.47 26.13
C PRO A 794 -7.48 19.70 26.91
N ASN A 795 -6.21 19.74 27.32
CA ASN A 795 -5.63 20.89 28.01
C ASN A 795 -4.88 21.87 27.10
N PHE A 796 -4.85 21.61 25.79
CA PHE A 796 -4.13 22.45 24.84
C PHE A 796 -4.83 23.80 24.72
N ALA A 797 -4.19 24.85 25.25
CA ALA A 797 -4.83 26.14 25.49
C ALA A 797 -4.28 27.25 24.58
N ALA A 798 -3.03 27.13 24.13
CA ALA A 798 -2.38 28.19 23.36
C ALA A 798 -1.32 27.65 22.39
N LEU A 799 -1.27 28.27 21.20
CA LEU A 799 -0.12 28.18 20.32
C LEU A 799 0.94 29.22 20.74
N PRO A 800 2.24 28.86 20.75
CA PRO A 800 3.29 29.76 21.19
C PRO A 800 3.63 30.82 20.14
N LYS A 801 4.17 31.97 20.57
CA LYS A 801 4.53 33.08 19.67
C LYS A 801 5.57 32.69 18.61
N TRP A 802 6.57 31.89 18.99
CA TRP A 802 7.61 31.42 18.07
C TRP A 802 7.07 30.56 16.90
N LEU A 803 5.81 30.13 16.94
CA LEU A 803 5.17 29.45 15.81
C LEU A 803 5.22 30.31 14.53
N GLU A 804 5.21 31.64 14.68
CA GLU A 804 5.32 32.58 13.54
C GLU A 804 6.62 32.42 12.74
N ASN A 805 7.64 31.80 13.35
CA ASN A 805 8.93 31.53 12.71
C ASN A 805 8.90 30.27 11.81
N LEU A 806 7.84 29.45 11.85
CA LEU A 806 7.70 28.23 11.06
C LEU A 806 7.33 28.53 9.60
N THR A 807 8.15 29.32 8.91
CA THR A 807 7.85 29.85 7.56
C THR A 807 7.70 28.76 6.50
N THR A 808 8.19 27.54 6.71
CA THR A 808 8.05 26.40 5.79
C THR A 808 6.80 25.55 6.04
N LEU A 809 5.99 25.89 7.05
CA LEU A 809 4.78 25.16 7.42
C LEU A 809 3.73 25.29 6.32
N GLU A 810 3.35 24.15 5.73
CA GLU A 810 2.35 24.08 4.66
C GLU A 810 0.98 23.63 5.17
N LYS A 811 0.94 22.87 6.26
CA LYS A 811 -0.29 22.32 6.82
C LYS A 811 -0.31 22.38 8.34
N LEU A 812 -1.36 22.99 8.89
CA LEU A 812 -1.66 23.03 10.32
C LEU A 812 -3.06 22.47 10.56
N GLU A 813 -3.14 21.36 11.31
CA GLU A 813 -4.40 20.76 11.74
C GLU A 813 -4.48 20.74 13.26
N ILE A 814 -5.54 21.32 13.81
CA ILE A 814 -5.87 21.25 15.22
C ILE A 814 -7.28 20.71 15.35
N SER A 815 -7.45 19.61 16.09
CA SER A 815 -8.78 19.03 16.26
C SER A 815 -9.02 18.48 17.66
N LYS A 816 -10.25 18.57 18.17
CA LYS A 816 -10.66 18.09 19.49
C LYS A 816 -9.77 18.67 20.61
N CYS A 817 -9.47 19.97 20.54
CA CYS A 817 -8.62 20.70 21.49
C CYS A 817 -9.42 21.81 22.20
N GLY A 818 -10.40 21.42 23.02
CA GLY A 818 -11.45 22.31 23.50
C GLY A 818 -11.04 23.54 24.34
N LYS A 819 -9.77 23.65 24.79
CA LYS A 819 -9.27 24.84 25.50
C LYS A 819 -8.59 25.88 24.59
N LEU A 820 -8.36 25.57 23.32
CA LEU A 820 -7.78 26.52 22.38
C LEU A 820 -8.79 27.62 22.06
N SER A 821 -8.56 28.81 22.61
CA SER A 821 -9.49 29.95 22.53
C SER A 821 -9.10 31.01 21.51
N SER A 822 -7.81 31.09 21.13
CA SER A 822 -7.30 32.09 20.19
C SER A 822 -6.11 31.58 19.40
N LEU A 823 -5.98 32.06 18.17
CA LEU A 823 -4.77 31.91 17.37
C LEU A 823 -3.82 33.11 17.59
N PRO A 824 -2.50 32.93 17.50
CA PRO A 824 -1.53 34.01 17.67
C PRO A 824 -1.61 35.00 16.49
N GLU A 825 -1.35 36.28 16.75
CA GLU A 825 -1.39 37.33 15.71
C GLU A 825 -0.41 37.05 14.55
N GLY A 826 0.74 36.44 14.85
CA GLY A 826 1.77 36.07 13.89
C GLY A 826 1.41 34.95 12.91
N MET A 827 0.17 34.45 12.90
CA MET A 827 -0.28 33.48 11.89
C MET A 827 -0.15 34.00 10.45
N SER A 828 -0.21 35.32 10.25
CA SER A 828 0.01 35.94 8.93
C SER A 828 1.44 35.78 8.40
N CYS A 829 2.40 35.44 9.27
CA CYS A 829 3.80 35.22 8.88
C CYS A 829 4.03 33.85 8.20
N LEU A 830 3.07 32.94 8.29
CA LEU A 830 3.13 31.58 7.71
C LEU A 830 2.79 31.61 6.22
N THR A 831 3.64 32.24 5.41
CA THR A 831 3.38 32.50 3.98
C THR A 831 3.25 31.25 3.11
N ASN A 832 3.80 30.11 3.54
CA ASN A 832 3.68 28.82 2.84
C ASN A 832 2.48 27.98 3.30
N LEU A 833 1.67 28.45 4.26
CA LEU A 833 0.54 27.69 4.81
C LEU A 833 -0.56 27.58 3.75
N LYS A 834 -0.77 26.35 3.28
CA LYS A 834 -1.81 26.00 2.30
C LYS A 834 -3.08 25.51 2.98
N VAL A 835 -2.96 24.93 4.17
CA VAL A 835 -4.06 24.26 4.87
C VAL A 835 -4.05 24.65 6.33
N LEU A 836 -5.16 25.26 6.76
CA LEU A 836 -5.46 25.49 8.17
C LEU A 836 -6.80 24.81 8.49
N ARG A 837 -6.78 23.80 9.35
CA ARG A 837 -7.99 23.13 9.83
C ARG A 837 -8.05 23.24 11.35
N ILE A 838 -9.14 23.78 11.87
CA ILE A 838 -9.42 23.85 13.30
C ILE A 838 -10.82 23.30 13.53
N ASP A 839 -10.91 22.22 14.29
CA ASP A 839 -12.14 21.44 14.51
C ASP A 839 -12.26 21.11 16.00
N ASN A 840 -12.80 22.04 16.80
CA ASN A 840 -12.78 21.95 18.27
C ASN A 840 -13.92 21.12 18.86
#